data_AF-A0A8H7ZKP1-F1
#
_entry.id   AF-A0A8H7ZKP1-F1
#
_cell.length_a   1.000
_cell.length_b   1.000
_cell.length_c   1.000
_cell.angle_alpha   90.00
_cell.angle_beta   90.00
_cell.angle_gamma   90.00
#
_symmetry.space_group_name_H-M   'P 1'
#
loop_
_entity.id
_entity.type
_entity.pdbx_description
1 polymer ?
#
loop_
_entity_poly.entity_id
_entity_poly.type
_entity_poly.pdbx_seq_one_letter_code
_entity_poly.pdbx_strand_id
1 'polypeptide(L)'
;MIDAAAEAHQHAVQLNRQAFDEELARKYDKKETQILMAYLFVKHILEFDLTVPVKRKTIEESKPLLGDPHLPFSGFNKENTLPDPSTYLEKYPKSIIRPGMKLLDFACGTGMVTELFMPYLTSKADNGPKSEIVGIDIGSTFLKYFNQRAAKLSNDKVSMKSHEYDVLDPQIQPELSKFNNHFDFIYSTISYHHIHNYQVVTKKLVDFLRPGGWMFIIDFYNEDVEEIDETDSRSLSNEVQHMGGLKIDKLNHTLGEFSGLVNVSSAREFRANLWQPDVFIRSHSTRRMIDKMNNGELESKEIDGQMNYLVETSFIFAIGQKPESNYSTTMASTSTSDQQISTDDAHKQAIEENKRAFDEAFAKKYEKRESHNLLSFLFVKHILEFDLSLPIKRKSVKESEPILGDGHLPLNGFTRENTLPDPSTYLEKYPKSIIRPGMKLLDFACGTGMVTELFVPYLTGGDDASKSEIVGIDIGPTFLSYFNQRAAKLSNDKVSMKSYEYDVIDPTVQTELTKFNNYFDFIFSTISYHHIHNYQQVTKKLAEFLRPGGWMFIIDFYNEDVEEVDDSYISENRDVAHGVQHMGGLKIDKLNHTLGDLAGLINVSSAREFRTTLWQPREFIMNHSTQATVEKMNAGDLESKEVDGEVNYLIETSLIYAIGQKPEVK
;
A
#
# COMPACT_ATOMS: atom_id res chain seq x y z
N MET A 1 -19.07 -1.67 20.30
CA MET A 1 -18.37 -2.15 19.08
C MET A 1 -17.26 -3.17 19.37
N ILE A 2 -16.70 -3.25 20.59
CA ILE A 2 -15.63 -4.22 20.92
C ILE A 2 -16.12 -5.70 20.94
N ASP A 3 -17.39 -5.97 21.28
CA ASP A 3 -17.92 -7.35 21.33
C ASP A 3 -18.08 -8.03 19.96
N ALA A 4 -18.57 -7.31 18.94
CA ALA A 4 -18.95 -7.94 17.67
C ALA A 4 -17.76 -8.52 16.88
N ALA A 5 -16.59 -7.85 16.93
CA ALA A 5 -15.40 -8.34 16.23
C ALA A 5 -14.77 -9.56 16.91
N ALA A 6 -14.83 -9.61 18.25
CA ALA A 6 -14.36 -10.75 19.04
C ALA A 6 -15.28 -11.97 18.82
N GLU A 7 -16.60 -11.75 18.81
CA GLU A 7 -17.58 -12.79 18.49
C GLU A 7 -17.39 -13.35 17.07
N ALA A 8 -17.17 -12.49 16.07
CA ALA A 8 -16.91 -12.91 14.70
C ALA A 8 -15.61 -13.74 14.57
N HIS A 9 -14.54 -13.36 15.26
CA HIS A 9 -13.30 -14.13 15.31
C HIS A 9 -13.50 -15.51 15.97
N GLN A 10 -14.19 -15.58 17.11
CA GLN A 10 -14.46 -16.86 17.77
C GLN A 10 -15.35 -17.77 16.91
N HIS A 11 -16.33 -17.20 16.21
CA HIS A 11 -17.15 -17.94 15.26
C HIS A 11 -16.30 -18.51 14.10
N ALA A 12 -15.40 -17.73 13.53
CA ALA A 12 -14.44 -18.16 12.51
C ALA A 12 -13.59 -19.36 12.96
N VAL A 13 -13.01 -19.24 14.16
CA VAL A 13 -12.19 -20.29 14.79
C VAL A 13 -13.00 -21.58 14.98
N GLN A 14 -14.27 -21.46 15.40
CA GLN A 14 -15.14 -22.62 15.59
C GLN A 14 -15.48 -23.31 14.26
N LEU A 15 -15.81 -22.56 13.21
CA LEU A 15 -16.08 -23.10 11.87
C LEU A 15 -14.86 -23.84 11.32
N ASN A 16 -13.67 -23.23 11.42
CA ASN A 16 -12.44 -23.87 10.96
C ASN A 16 -12.14 -25.14 11.77
N ARG A 17 -12.32 -25.16 13.10
CA ARG A 17 -12.18 -26.38 13.90
C ARG A 17 -13.12 -27.51 13.47
N GLN A 18 -14.33 -27.17 13.00
CA GLN A 18 -15.30 -28.15 12.51
C GLN A 18 -14.93 -28.67 11.12
N ALA A 19 -14.48 -27.79 10.23
CA ALA A 19 -14.08 -28.13 8.86
C ALA A 19 -12.83 -29.02 8.82
N PHE A 20 -11.87 -28.78 9.71
CA PHE A 20 -10.62 -29.51 9.79
C PHE A 20 -10.70 -30.67 10.81
N ASP A 21 -11.56 -31.64 10.51
CA ASP A 21 -11.89 -32.76 11.40
C ASP A 21 -10.86 -33.93 11.42
N GLU A 22 -11.17 -34.98 12.19
CA GLU A 22 -10.31 -36.18 12.29
C GLU A 22 -10.25 -37.00 11.00
N GLU A 23 -11.32 -37.01 10.20
CA GLU A 23 -11.30 -37.75 8.95
C GLU A 23 -10.35 -37.11 7.94
N LEU A 24 -10.41 -35.77 7.82
CA LEU A 24 -9.52 -35.00 6.98
C LEU A 24 -8.08 -35.14 7.46
N ALA A 25 -7.81 -34.96 8.76
CA ALA A 25 -6.47 -35.11 9.33
C ALA A 25 -5.83 -36.47 9.00
N ARG A 26 -6.60 -37.56 9.09
CA ARG A 26 -6.13 -38.93 8.81
C ARG A 26 -5.71 -39.15 7.35
N LYS A 27 -6.35 -38.44 6.42
CA LYS A 27 -6.09 -38.55 4.98
C LYS A 27 -5.16 -37.45 4.47
N TYR A 28 -5.01 -36.34 5.20
CA TYR A 28 -4.27 -35.15 4.79
C TYR A 28 -2.86 -35.50 4.32
N ASP A 29 -2.14 -36.28 5.12
CA ASP A 29 -0.75 -36.65 4.85
C ASP A 29 -0.57 -37.67 3.72
N LYS A 30 -1.67 -38.20 3.17
CA LYS A 30 -1.67 -39.18 2.09
C LYS A 30 -2.02 -38.57 0.74
N LYS A 31 -2.51 -37.33 0.72
CA LYS A 31 -2.89 -36.65 -0.53
C LYS A 31 -1.62 -36.25 -1.28
N GLU A 32 -1.51 -36.71 -2.52
CA GLU A 32 -0.39 -36.42 -3.41
C GLU A 32 -0.13 -34.92 -3.56
N THR A 33 -1.21 -34.13 -3.71
CA THR A 33 -1.16 -32.67 -3.79
C THR A 33 -0.55 -32.03 -2.53
N GLN A 34 -0.84 -32.56 -1.34
CA GLN A 34 -0.29 -32.02 -0.08
C GLN A 34 1.21 -32.34 0.06
N ILE A 35 1.61 -33.55 -0.32
CA ILE A 35 3.01 -33.98 -0.32
C ILE A 35 3.83 -33.13 -1.30
N LEU A 36 3.32 -32.94 -2.52
CA LEU A 36 3.93 -32.09 -3.54
C LEU A 36 4.11 -30.65 -3.04
N MET A 37 3.05 -30.04 -2.51
CA MET A 37 3.11 -28.68 -1.98
C MET A 37 4.14 -28.56 -0.86
N ALA A 38 4.22 -29.53 0.06
CA ALA A 38 5.23 -29.54 1.11
C ALA A 38 6.67 -29.54 0.56
N TYR A 39 6.95 -30.31 -0.50
CA TYR A 39 8.27 -30.28 -1.16
C TYR A 39 8.58 -28.93 -1.79
N LEU A 40 7.61 -28.33 -2.49
CA LEU A 40 7.80 -27.04 -3.15
C LEU A 40 7.99 -25.91 -2.12
N PHE A 41 7.18 -25.85 -1.06
CA PHE A 41 7.30 -24.81 -0.04
C PHE A 41 8.66 -24.84 0.66
N VAL A 42 9.12 -26.04 1.05
CA VAL A 42 10.41 -26.20 1.72
C VAL A 42 11.55 -25.88 0.78
N LYS A 43 11.49 -26.34 -0.48
CA LYS A 43 12.46 -25.95 -1.51
C LYS A 43 12.56 -24.43 -1.63
N HIS A 44 11.42 -23.75 -1.80
CA HIS A 44 11.41 -22.31 -1.99
C HIS A 44 11.88 -21.53 -0.75
N ILE A 45 11.57 -21.99 0.48
CA ILE A 45 12.11 -21.39 1.70
C ILE A 45 13.63 -21.61 1.79
N LEU A 46 14.10 -22.84 1.58
CA LEU A 46 15.52 -23.17 1.73
C LEU A 46 16.41 -22.43 0.73
N GLU A 47 15.91 -22.18 -0.48
CA GLU A 47 16.65 -21.55 -1.56
C GLU A 47 16.47 -20.03 -1.61
N PHE A 48 15.64 -19.46 -0.74
CA PHE A 48 15.33 -18.03 -0.75
C PHE A 48 16.55 -17.18 -0.34
N ASP A 49 16.91 -16.20 -1.17
CA ASP A 49 18.00 -15.27 -0.90
C ASP A 49 17.50 -14.04 -0.12
N LEU A 50 17.93 -13.93 1.13
CA LEU A 50 17.58 -12.83 2.03
C LEU A 50 18.49 -11.60 1.90
N THR A 51 19.26 -11.48 0.81
CA THR A 51 19.99 -10.25 0.50
C THR A 51 19.04 -9.08 0.41
N VAL A 52 19.34 -7.99 1.10
CA VAL A 52 18.54 -6.75 1.05
C VAL A 52 19.17 -5.79 0.03
N PRO A 53 18.40 -5.17 -0.90
CA PRO A 53 16.95 -5.35 -1.08
C PRO A 53 16.61 -6.75 -1.61
N VAL A 54 15.53 -7.34 -1.06
CA VAL A 54 15.13 -8.70 -1.41
C VAL A 54 14.68 -8.75 -2.86
N LYS A 55 15.36 -9.59 -3.65
CA LYS A 55 15.03 -9.79 -5.05
C LYS A 55 13.81 -10.69 -5.18
N ARG A 56 12.85 -10.26 -6.01
CA ARG A 56 11.63 -11.00 -6.31
C ARG A 56 11.62 -11.41 -7.76
N LYS A 57 10.94 -12.52 -8.05
CA LYS A 57 10.62 -12.89 -9.42
C LYS A 57 9.51 -11.97 -9.95
N THR A 58 9.68 -11.54 -11.19
CA THR A 58 8.62 -10.92 -11.98
C THR A 58 7.50 -11.93 -12.27
N ILE A 59 6.35 -11.43 -12.74
CA ILE A 59 5.28 -12.29 -13.25
C ILE A 59 5.81 -13.19 -14.38
N GLU A 60 6.61 -12.68 -15.31
CA GLU A 60 7.13 -13.53 -16.39
C GLU A 60 8.12 -14.59 -15.90
N GLU A 61 8.99 -14.28 -14.92
CA GLU A 61 9.92 -15.27 -14.33
C GLU A 61 9.20 -16.36 -13.52
N SER A 62 8.07 -16.03 -12.89
CA SER A 62 7.24 -16.98 -12.12
C SER A 62 6.19 -17.71 -12.96
N LYS A 63 6.04 -17.36 -14.25
CA LYS A 63 5.02 -17.90 -15.15
C LYS A 63 5.15 -19.40 -15.45
N PRO A 64 6.35 -19.98 -15.63
CA PRO A 64 6.49 -21.40 -15.93
C PRO A 64 5.89 -22.29 -14.84
N LEU A 65 5.16 -23.32 -15.26
CA LEU A 65 4.59 -24.32 -14.36
C LEU A 65 5.68 -25.30 -13.93
N LEU A 66 5.77 -25.56 -12.63
CA LEU A 66 6.71 -26.51 -12.05
C LEU A 66 6.19 -27.95 -12.16
N GLY A 67 7.08 -28.83 -12.63
CA GLY A 67 6.84 -30.28 -12.71
C GLY A 67 6.04 -30.73 -13.91
N ASP A 68 5.88 -32.05 -14.01
CA ASP A 68 5.03 -32.71 -15.00
C ASP A 68 3.86 -33.39 -14.28
N PRO A 69 2.62 -32.88 -14.40
CA PRO A 69 1.46 -33.37 -13.65
C PRO A 69 1.03 -34.81 -13.96
N HIS A 70 1.61 -35.43 -14.99
CA HIS A 70 1.38 -36.83 -15.36
C HIS A 70 2.36 -37.80 -14.71
N LEU A 71 3.42 -37.29 -14.06
CA LEU A 71 4.32 -38.09 -13.24
C LEU A 71 3.84 -38.12 -11.77
N PRO A 72 4.15 -39.18 -11.01
CA PRO A 72 3.91 -39.20 -9.57
C PRO A 72 4.53 -37.97 -8.89
N PHE A 73 3.75 -37.29 -8.05
CA PHE A 73 4.10 -36.05 -7.36
C PHE A 73 4.62 -34.97 -8.31
N SER A 74 4.08 -34.90 -9.53
CA SER A 74 4.56 -34.02 -10.59
C SER A 74 6.05 -34.16 -10.95
N GLY A 75 6.65 -35.32 -10.69
CA GLY A 75 8.08 -35.58 -10.89
C GLY A 75 8.97 -35.14 -9.73
N PHE A 76 8.38 -34.63 -8.64
CA PHE A 76 9.12 -34.22 -7.45
C PHE A 76 9.21 -35.34 -6.41
N ASN A 77 10.34 -35.42 -5.74
CA ASN A 77 10.53 -36.25 -4.56
C ASN A 77 11.48 -35.56 -3.57
N LYS A 78 11.56 -36.05 -2.34
CA LYS A 78 12.38 -35.43 -1.29
C LYS A 78 13.86 -35.33 -1.71
N GLU A 79 14.41 -36.40 -2.28
CA GLU A 79 15.84 -36.54 -2.56
C GLU A 79 16.34 -35.62 -3.69
N ASN A 80 15.52 -35.41 -4.71
CA ASN A 80 15.90 -34.64 -5.90
C ASN A 80 15.40 -33.19 -5.85
N THR A 81 14.38 -32.89 -5.05
CA THR A 81 13.76 -31.55 -4.98
C THR A 81 14.47 -30.66 -3.96
N LEU A 82 14.81 -31.22 -2.80
CA LEU A 82 15.40 -30.46 -1.71
C LEU A 82 16.94 -30.46 -1.81
N PRO A 83 17.63 -29.36 -1.46
CA PRO A 83 19.09 -29.32 -1.45
C PRO A 83 19.68 -30.40 -0.52
N ASP A 84 20.83 -30.98 -0.86
CA ASP A 84 21.52 -31.89 0.06
C ASP A 84 21.87 -31.16 1.37
N PRO A 85 21.34 -31.60 2.54
CA PRO A 85 21.64 -30.97 3.82
C PRO A 85 23.14 -30.89 4.14
N SER A 86 23.94 -31.76 3.52
CA SER A 86 25.36 -31.85 3.78
C SER A 86 26.19 -30.70 3.22
N THR A 87 25.75 -30.13 2.10
CA THR A 87 26.40 -29.04 1.35
C THR A 87 25.52 -27.78 1.30
N TYR A 88 24.33 -27.83 1.90
CA TYR A 88 23.31 -26.80 1.85
C TYR A 88 23.81 -25.40 2.17
N LEU A 89 24.47 -25.20 3.32
CA LEU A 89 24.94 -23.88 3.74
C LEU A 89 26.13 -23.37 2.90
N GLU A 90 26.84 -24.25 2.20
CA GLU A 90 27.87 -23.83 1.23
C GLU A 90 27.22 -23.27 -0.03
N LYS A 91 26.13 -23.89 -0.48
CA LYS A 91 25.38 -23.47 -1.68
C LYS A 91 24.46 -22.27 -1.42
N TYR A 92 23.87 -22.19 -0.23
CA TYR A 92 22.92 -21.15 0.18
C TYR A 92 23.38 -20.46 1.48
N PRO A 93 24.55 -19.78 1.48
CA PRO A 93 25.14 -19.20 2.69
C PRO A 93 24.29 -18.10 3.34
N LYS A 94 23.35 -17.53 2.58
CA LYS A 94 22.45 -16.45 3.01
C LYS A 94 21.08 -16.93 3.50
N SER A 95 20.81 -18.23 3.45
CA SER A 95 19.57 -18.76 4.02
C SER A 95 19.49 -18.49 5.51
N ILE A 96 18.30 -18.17 6.01
CA ILE A 96 18.10 -18.10 7.46
C ILE A 96 18.22 -19.48 8.12
N ILE A 97 17.76 -20.54 7.44
CA ILE A 97 17.66 -21.91 7.98
C ILE A 97 19.04 -22.49 8.28
N ARG A 98 19.31 -22.81 9.55
CA ARG A 98 20.58 -23.37 10.02
C ARG A 98 20.42 -24.07 11.37
N PRO A 99 21.36 -24.94 11.78
CA PRO A 99 21.34 -25.52 13.12
C PRO A 99 21.40 -24.48 14.24
N GLY A 100 20.70 -24.74 15.33
CA GLY A 100 20.62 -23.86 16.51
C GLY A 100 19.47 -22.86 16.50
N MET A 101 18.60 -22.90 15.49
CA MET A 101 17.49 -21.95 15.38
C MET A 101 16.30 -22.31 16.26
N LYS A 102 15.57 -21.27 16.66
CA LYS A 102 14.23 -21.32 17.23
C LYS A 102 13.21 -20.98 16.13
N LEU A 103 12.47 -21.98 15.71
CA LEU A 103 11.50 -21.90 14.62
C LEU A 103 10.07 -22.03 15.18
N LEU A 104 9.15 -21.21 14.68
CA LEU A 104 7.71 -21.38 14.87
C LEU A 104 7.05 -21.71 13.52
N ASP A 105 6.38 -22.85 13.48
CA ASP A 105 5.42 -23.22 12.43
C ASP A 105 4.03 -22.78 12.92
N PHE A 106 3.52 -21.68 12.36
CA PHE A 106 2.22 -21.13 12.75
C PHE A 106 1.12 -21.66 11.83
N ALA A 107 0.00 -22.11 12.42
CA ALA A 107 -0.99 -22.96 11.78
C ALA A 107 -0.34 -24.24 11.20
N CYS A 108 0.39 -24.95 12.07
CA CYS A 108 1.31 -26.02 11.67
C CYS A 108 0.66 -27.29 11.12
N GLY A 109 -0.66 -27.44 11.28
CA GLY A 109 -1.39 -28.63 10.87
C GLY A 109 -0.75 -29.92 11.41
N THR A 110 -0.52 -30.88 10.52
CA THR A 110 0.08 -32.18 10.87
C THR A 110 1.60 -32.12 11.04
N GLY A 111 2.25 -30.99 10.75
CA GLY A 111 3.71 -30.83 10.79
C GLY A 111 4.45 -31.46 9.62
N MET A 112 3.78 -31.74 8.49
CA MET A 112 4.41 -32.31 7.30
C MET A 112 5.52 -31.41 6.73
N VAL A 113 5.27 -30.10 6.62
CA VAL A 113 6.26 -29.12 6.15
C VAL A 113 7.43 -29.04 7.13
N THR A 114 7.12 -28.94 8.43
CA THR A 114 8.13 -28.90 9.50
C THR A 114 9.07 -30.11 9.50
N GLU A 115 8.58 -31.34 9.26
CA GLU A 115 9.44 -32.53 9.19
C GLU A 115 10.57 -32.39 8.16
N LEU A 116 10.30 -31.73 7.03
CA LEU A 116 11.27 -31.59 5.95
C LEU A 116 12.39 -30.59 6.29
N PHE A 117 12.18 -29.67 7.24
CA PHE A 117 13.24 -28.79 7.74
C PHE A 117 14.22 -29.49 8.70
N MET A 118 13.84 -30.62 9.31
CA MET A 118 14.62 -31.30 10.34
C MET A 118 16.10 -31.53 9.97
N PRO A 119 16.45 -32.00 8.76
CA PRO A 119 17.85 -32.25 8.40
C PRO A 119 18.71 -30.98 8.37
N TYR A 120 18.12 -29.82 8.07
CA TYR A 120 18.81 -28.52 7.97
C TYR A 120 18.95 -27.82 9.32
N LEU A 121 18.11 -28.19 10.28
CA LEU A 121 18.13 -27.69 11.65
C LEU A 121 18.93 -28.59 12.61
N THR A 122 19.36 -29.77 12.17
CA THR A 122 20.12 -30.71 13.01
C THR A 122 21.62 -30.45 12.87
N SER A 123 22.29 -30.08 13.96
CA SER A 123 23.75 -29.92 13.96
C SER A 123 24.46 -31.26 13.75
N LYS A 124 25.43 -31.29 12.85
CA LYS A 124 26.34 -32.43 12.63
C LYS A 124 27.42 -32.60 13.71
N ALA A 125 27.71 -31.54 14.46
CA ALA A 125 28.73 -31.59 15.51
C ALA A 125 28.16 -32.17 16.82
N ASP A 126 28.93 -33.04 17.47
CA ASP A 126 28.59 -33.70 18.75
C ASP A 126 28.29 -32.69 19.87
N ASN A 127 28.81 -31.46 19.79
CA ASN A 127 28.52 -30.36 20.72
C ASN A 127 27.91 -29.12 20.05
N GLY A 128 27.34 -29.26 18.84
CA GLY A 128 26.73 -28.12 18.15
C GLY A 128 25.38 -27.71 18.73
N PRO A 129 24.88 -26.53 18.34
CA PRO A 129 23.72 -25.90 18.95
C PRO A 129 22.45 -26.70 18.70
N LYS A 130 21.56 -26.71 19.70
CA LYS A 130 20.26 -27.39 19.63
C LYS A 130 19.22 -26.46 18.99
N SER A 131 18.49 -26.95 18.00
CA SER A 131 17.34 -26.23 17.43
C SER A 131 16.06 -26.50 18.22
N GLU A 132 15.20 -25.50 18.32
CA GLU A 132 13.87 -25.59 18.92
C GLU A 132 12.81 -25.33 17.84
N ILE A 133 11.83 -26.21 17.74
CA ILE A 133 10.71 -26.11 16.82
C ILE A 133 9.43 -26.12 17.65
N VAL A 134 8.62 -25.09 17.48
CA VAL A 134 7.29 -24.97 18.07
C VAL A 134 6.26 -24.94 16.96
N GLY A 135 5.24 -25.79 17.06
CA GLY A 135 4.02 -25.69 16.25
C GLY A 135 2.92 -24.99 17.04
N ILE A 136 2.18 -24.08 16.42
CA ILE A 136 0.93 -23.54 16.98
C ILE A 136 -0.20 -23.82 15.98
N ASP A 137 -1.29 -24.40 16.44
CA ASP A 137 -2.51 -24.60 15.65
C ASP A 137 -3.74 -24.55 16.55
N ILE A 138 -4.92 -24.31 15.97
CA ILE A 138 -6.21 -24.35 16.69
C ILE A 138 -6.83 -25.76 16.66
N GLY A 139 -6.37 -26.65 15.77
CA GLY A 139 -6.91 -27.98 15.52
C GLY A 139 -6.19 -29.09 16.29
N SER A 140 -6.74 -29.48 17.45
CA SER A 140 -6.19 -30.55 18.30
C SER A 140 -5.92 -31.87 17.55
N THR A 141 -6.78 -32.22 16.58
CA THR A 141 -6.62 -33.45 15.80
C THR A 141 -5.42 -33.41 14.85
N PHE A 142 -5.13 -32.27 14.25
CA PHE A 142 -3.93 -32.08 13.44
C PHE A 142 -2.67 -32.10 14.32
N LEU A 143 -2.74 -31.45 15.49
CA LEU A 143 -1.65 -31.45 16.48
C LEU A 143 -1.31 -32.84 17.02
N LYS A 144 -2.27 -33.78 17.06
CA LYS A 144 -1.99 -35.20 17.37
C LYS A 144 -0.96 -35.78 16.40
N TYR A 145 -1.09 -35.53 15.10
CA TYR A 145 -0.13 -35.99 14.09
C TYR A 145 1.20 -35.23 14.18
N PHE A 146 1.15 -33.92 14.40
CA PHE A 146 2.35 -33.12 14.67
C PHE A 146 3.16 -33.70 15.83
N ASN A 147 2.51 -34.00 16.95
CA ASN A 147 3.17 -34.54 18.14
C ASN A 147 3.66 -35.98 17.94
N GLN A 148 3.00 -36.80 17.12
CA GLN A 148 3.52 -38.11 16.72
C GLN A 148 4.82 -37.99 15.91
N ARG A 149 4.92 -37.00 15.02
CA ARG A 149 6.17 -36.69 14.31
C ARG A 149 7.23 -36.18 15.26
N ALA A 150 6.85 -35.24 16.13
CA ALA A 150 7.73 -34.69 17.15
C ALA A 150 8.35 -35.77 18.05
N ALA A 151 7.57 -36.77 18.48
CA ALA A 151 8.05 -37.89 19.28
C ALA A 151 9.06 -38.79 18.56
N LYS A 152 8.99 -38.88 17.22
CA LYS A 152 9.92 -39.66 16.39
C LYS A 152 11.18 -38.87 16.02
N LEU A 153 11.03 -37.57 15.79
CA LEU A 153 12.05 -36.72 15.18
C LEU A 153 12.85 -35.92 16.21
N SER A 154 12.29 -35.65 17.38
CA SER A 154 13.01 -34.95 18.45
C SER A 154 14.15 -35.82 18.99
N ASN A 155 15.29 -35.18 19.24
CA ASN A 155 16.49 -35.78 19.81
C ASN A 155 17.26 -34.73 20.64
N ASP A 156 18.51 -35.02 20.97
CA ASP A 156 19.38 -34.10 21.71
C ASP A 156 19.76 -32.84 20.92
N LYS A 157 19.70 -32.88 19.58
CA LYS A 157 20.06 -31.79 18.65
C LYS A 157 18.88 -30.96 18.16
N VAL A 158 17.66 -31.50 18.16
CA VAL A 158 16.45 -30.78 17.77
C VAL A 158 15.30 -31.18 18.68
N SER A 159 14.57 -30.21 19.22
CA SER A 159 13.30 -30.47 19.93
C SER A 159 12.13 -29.92 19.14
N MET A 160 11.08 -30.71 19.01
CA MET A 160 9.82 -30.34 18.36
C MET A 160 8.67 -30.54 19.34
N LYS A 161 7.75 -29.59 19.43
CA LYS A 161 6.50 -29.69 20.23
C LYS A 161 5.43 -28.77 19.65
N SER A 162 4.17 -29.01 19.97
CA SER A 162 3.08 -28.12 19.57
C SER A 162 2.25 -27.59 20.73
N HIS A 163 1.49 -26.54 20.46
CA HIS A 163 0.50 -25.97 21.36
C HIS A 163 -0.81 -25.69 20.63
N GLU A 164 -1.93 -26.03 21.28
CA GLU A 164 -3.27 -25.73 20.79
C GLU A 164 -3.68 -24.33 21.23
N TYR A 165 -3.42 -23.31 20.41
CA TYR A 165 -3.72 -21.92 20.74
C TYR A 165 -4.43 -21.19 19.61
N ASP A 166 -5.49 -20.46 19.97
CA ASP A 166 -5.88 -19.24 19.26
C ASP A 166 -5.04 -18.09 19.83
N VAL A 167 -4.13 -17.53 19.03
CA VAL A 167 -3.19 -16.49 19.49
C VAL A 167 -3.88 -15.17 19.85
N LEU A 168 -5.15 -15.00 19.52
CA LEU A 168 -5.96 -13.85 19.93
C LEU A 168 -6.89 -14.15 21.12
N ASP A 169 -6.94 -15.39 21.62
CA ASP A 169 -7.73 -15.74 22.81
C ASP A 169 -7.21 -14.97 24.03
N PRO A 170 -8.04 -14.13 24.68
CA PRO A 170 -7.66 -13.39 25.88
C PRO A 170 -7.19 -14.28 27.05
N GLN A 171 -7.74 -15.49 27.17
CA GLN A 171 -7.42 -16.42 28.27
C GLN A 171 -6.02 -17.00 28.16
N ILE A 172 -5.50 -17.11 26.93
CA ILE A 172 -4.20 -17.71 26.61
C ILE A 172 -3.09 -16.65 26.52
N GLN A 173 -3.43 -15.35 26.44
CA GLN A 173 -2.43 -14.26 26.37
C GLN A 173 -1.32 -14.31 27.43
N PRO A 174 -1.60 -14.61 28.73
CA PRO A 174 -0.57 -14.71 29.74
C PRO A 174 0.42 -15.84 29.48
N GLU A 175 -0.02 -16.93 28.84
CA GLU A 175 0.87 -18.03 28.49
C GLU A 175 1.70 -17.72 27.24
N LEU A 176 1.15 -16.97 26.27
CA LEU A 176 1.85 -16.60 25.04
C LEU A 176 3.04 -15.67 25.27
N SER A 177 3.10 -14.94 26.39
CA SER A 177 4.23 -14.04 26.68
C SER A 177 5.57 -14.78 26.73
N LYS A 178 5.57 -16.11 26.97
CA LYS A 178 6.77 -16.97 26.91
C LYS A 178 7.42 -16.99 25.52
N PHE A 179 6.66 -16.62 24.48
CA PHE A 179 7.13 -16.58 23.10
C PHE A 179 7.62 -15.21 22.66
N ASN A 180 7.39 -14.15 23.44
CA ASN A 180 7.81 -12.80 23.06
C ASN A 180 9.34 -12.75 22.85
N ASN A 181 9.76 -12.20 21.71
CA ASN A 181 11.16 -12.12 21.29
C ASN A 181 11.93 -13.46 21.32
N HIS A 182 11.26 -14.59 21.07
CA HIS A 182 11.85 -15.91 21.20
C HIS A 182 12.33 -16.49 19.88
N PHE A 183 11.56 -16.34 18.79
CA PHE A 183 11.80 -17.09 17.55
C PHE A 183 12.70 -16.35 16.57
N ASP A 184 13.66 -17.07 15.98
CA ASP A 184 14.50 -16.59 14.88
C ASP A 184 13.73 -16.54 13.55
N PHE A 185 12.79 -17.48 13.39
CA PHE A 185 12.01 -17.65 12.17
C PHE A 185 10.59 -18.08 12.51
N ILE A 186 9.61 -17.37 11.95
CA ILE A 186 8.21 -17.78 11.94
C ILE A 186 7.82 -18.04 10.50
N TYR A 187 7.15 -19.15 10.23
CA TYR A 187 6.54 -19.34 8.93
C TYR A 187 5.12 -19.89 9.03
N SER A 188 4.36 -19.71 7.95
CA SER A 188 3.02 -20.26 7.82
C SER A 188 2.74 -20.64 6.37
N THR A 189 2.12 -21.79 6.15
CA THR A 189 1.83 -22.30 4.80
C THR A 189 0.35 -22.65 4.65
N ILE A 190 -0.30 -22.12 3.61
CA ILE A 190 -1.68 -22.45 3.19
C ILE A 190 -2.70 -22.32 4.34
N SER A 191 -2.60 -21.22 5.09
CA SER A 191 -3.43 -21.02 6.29
C SER A 191 -3.91 -19.58 6.45
N TYR A 192 -3.14 -18.59 5.97
CA TYR A 192 -3.42 -17.18 6.17
C TYR A 192 -4.74 -16.77 5.53
N HIS A 193 -5.07 -17.36 4.39
CA HIS A 193 -6.36 -17.15 3.73
C HIS A 193 -7.57 -17.65 4.55
N HIS A 194 -7.38 -18.51 5.58
CA HIS A 194 -8.42 -18.96 6.51
C HIS A 194 -8.58 -18.09 7.76
N ILE A 195 -7.65 -17.16 8.00
CA ILE A 195 -7.61 -16.38 9.25
C ILE A 195 -8.44 -15.11 9.08
N HIS A 196 -9.55 -15.01 9.82
CA HIS A 196 -10.47 -13.87 9.78
C HIS A 196 -9.77 -12.51 10.00
N ASN A 197 -8.92 -12.39 11.02
CA ASN A 197 -8.16 -11.17 11.31
C ASN A 197 -6.65 -11.42 11.27
N TYR A 198 -6.16 -11.80 10.08
CA TYR A 198 -4.74 -12.11 9.89
C TYR A 198 -3.83 -10.91 10.16
N GLN A 199 -4.34 -9.68 10.09
CA GLN A 199 -3.59 -8.47 10.47
C GLN A 199 -3.22 -8.47 11.95
N VAL A 200 -4.21 -8.62 12.84
CA VAL A 200 -3.97 -8.64 14.30
C VAL A 200 -3.20 -9.90 14.71
N VAL A 201 -3.47 -11.04 14.06
CA VAL A 201 -2.65 -12.26 14.24
C VAL A 201 -1.19 -11.99 13.85
N THR A 202 -0.94 -11.35 12.71
CA THR A 202 0.43 -11.03 12.26
C THR A 202 1.13 -10.13 13.26
N LYS A 203 0.48 -9.08 13.76
CA LYS A 203 1.04 -8.23 14.81
C LYS A 203 1.44 -9.02 16.05
N LYS A 204 0.62 -9.99 16.47
CA LYS A 204 0.93 -10.88 17.59
C LYS A 204 2.12 -11.80 17.29
N LEU A 205 2.24 -12.31 16.07
CA LEU A 205 3.39 -13.12 15.65
C LEU A 205 4.69 -12.28 15.59
N VAL A 206 4.60 -11.00 15.23
CA VAL A 206 5.76 -10.09 15.32
C VAL A 206 6.24 -9.91 16.76
N ASP A 207 5.35 -9.90 17.76
CA ASP A 207 5.78 -9.91 19.16
C ASP A 207 6.62 -11.15 19.49
N PHE A 208 6.34 -12.29 18.86
CA PHE A 208 7.06 -13.54 19.09
C PHE A 208 8.42 -13.63 18.40
N LEU A 209 8.62 -12.91 17.30
CA LEU A 209 9.92 -12.82 16.64
C LEU A 209 10.91 -12.13 17.56
N ARG A 210 12.13 -12.67 17.64
CA ARG A 210 13.26 -11.92 18.18
C ARG A 210 13.60 -10.76 17.23
N PRO A 211 14.26 -9.71 17.73
CA PRO A 211 14.85 -8.69 16.86
C PRO A 211 15.78 -9.32 15.81
N GLY A 212 15.65 -8.91 14.55
CA GLY A 212 16.33 -9.50 13.40
C GLY A 212 15.73 -10.79 12.86
N GLY A 213 14.73 -11.38 13.53
CA GLY A 213 14.04 -12.59 13.09
C GLY A 213 13.16 -12.36 11.86
N TRP A 214 12.93 -13.42 11.08
CA TRP A 214 12.17 -13.33 9.82
C TRP A 214 10.83 -14.06 9.89
N MET A 215 9.85 -13.50 9.19
CA MET A 215 8.52 -14.06 8.98
C MET A 215 8.30 -14.40 7.52
N PHE A 216 7.84 -15.62 7.23
CA PHE A 216 7.49 -16.07 5.87
C PHE A 216 6.03 -16.55 5.84
N ILE A 217 5.27 -16.10 4.86
CA ILE A 217 3.92 -16.56 4.59
C ILE A 217 3.91 -17.09 3.16
N ILE A 218 3.46 -18.34 3.01
CA ILE A 218 3.24 -18.96 1.70
C ILE A 218 1.77 -19.29 1.60
N ASP A 219 1.10 -18.75 0.60
CA ASP A 219 -0.32 -19.01 0.42
C ASP A 219 -0.72 -19.11 -1.05
N PHE A 220 -1.98 -19.47 -1.29
CA PHE A 220 -2.59 -19.40 -2.61
C PHE A 220 -2.65 -17.96 -3.09
N TYR A 221 -2.28 -17.78 -4.36
CA TYR A 221 -2.41 -16.52 -5.08
C TYR A 221 -3.40 -16.69 -6.22
N ASN A 222 -4.40 -15.82 -6.25
CA ASN A 222 -5.41 -15.78 -7.28
C ASN A 222 -5.42 -14.37 -7.86
N GLU A 223 -5.03 -14.19 -9.11
CA GLU A 223 -4.89 -12.86 -9.72
C GLU A 223 -6.21 -12.10 -9.71
N ASP A 224 -7.33 -12.80 -9.86
CA ASP A 224 -8.67 -12.22 -9.82
C ASP A 224 -8.98 -11.61 -8.44
N VAL A 225 -8.35 -12.05 -7.35
CA VAL A 225 -8.60 -11.42 -6.03
C VAL A 225 -8.03 -10.02 -5.94
N GLU A 226 -7.09 -9.64 -6.80
CA GLU A 226 -6.60 -8.26 -6.85
C GLU A 226 -7.70 -7.31 -7.35
N GLU A 227 -8.56 -7.78 -8.26
CA GLU A 227 -9.64 -6.99 -8.88
C GLU A 227 -10.98 -7.03 -8.10
N ILE A 228 -11.13 -7.93 -7.12
CA ILE A 228 -12.38 -8.08 -6.35
C ILE A 228 -12.46 -7.03 -5.23
N ASP A 229 -13.50 -6.20 -5.26
CA ASP A 229 -13.92 -5.30 -4.17
C ASP A 229 -14.34 -6.12 -2.92
N GLU A 230 -13.84 -5.77 -1.74
CA GLU A 230 -14.09 -6.48 -0.47
C GLU A 230 -15.58 -6.50 -0.04
N THR A 231 -16.42 -5.68 -0.69
CA THR A 231 -17.87 -5.70 -0.51
C THR A 231 -18.57 -6.87 -1.24
N ASP A 232 -17.87 -7.58 -2.11
CA ASP A 232 -18.40 -8.72 -2.83
C ASP A 232 -18.33 -9.99 -1.96
N SER A 233 -19.47 -10.40 -1.42
CA SER A 233 -19.63 -11.49 -0.44
C SER A 233 -19.38 -12.91 -1.02
N ARG A 234 -18.54 -13.05 -2.05
CA ARG A 234 -18.37 -14.30 -2.81
C ARG A 234 -17.47 -15.35 -2.15
N SER A 235 -16.88 -15.12 -0.97
CA SER A 235 -15.96 -16.09 -0.35
C SER A 235 -16.33 -16.57 1.07
N LEU A 236 -17.44 -16.11 1.65
CA LEU A 236 -17.96 -16.72 2.88
C LEU A 236 -18.84 -17.92 2.51
N SER A 237 -18.23 -19.07 2.23
CA SER A 237 -18.99 -20.31 2.35
C SER A 237 -19.40 -20.46 3.82
N ASN A 238 -20.68 -20.74 4.10
CA ASN A 238 -21.17 -20.89 5.48
C ASN A 238 -20.55 -22.10 6.23
N GLU A 239 -19.69 -22.89 5.57
CA GLU A 239 -19.10 -24.12 6.10
C GLU A 239 -17.61 -23.97 6.47
N VAL A 240 -16.85 -23.13 5.73
CA VAL A 240 -15.43 -22.84 6.00
C VAL A 240 -15.14 -21.37 5.68
N GLN A 241 -14.51 -20.64 6.60
CA GLN A 241 -14.11 -19.25 6.35
C GLN A 241 -12.76 -19.23 5.60
N HIS A 242 -12.78 -18.72 4.37
CA HIS A 242 -11.58 -18.59 3.54
C HIS A 242 -11.71 -17.39 2.57
N MET A 243 -10.61 -16.70 2.26
CA MET A 243 -10.63 -15.50 1.41
C MET A 243 -10.43 -15.78 -0.10
N GLY A 244 -10.23 -17.05 -0.49
CA GLY A 244 -10.02 -17.45 -1.89
C GLY A 244 -8.68 -17.04 -2.52
N GLY A 245 -7.81 -16.41 -1.73
CA GLY A 245 -6.46 -15.95 -2.07
C GLY A 245 -6.03 -14.80 -1.16
N LEU A 246 -4.74 -14.45 -1.17
CA LEU A 246 -4.22 -13.26 -0.51
C LEU A 246 -3.78 -12.21 -1.53
N LYS A 247 -4.08 -10.94 -1.26
CA LYS A 247 -3.64 -9.80 -2.09
C LYS A 247 -2.21 -9.38 -1.74
N ILE A 248 -1.39 -9.07 -2.74
CA ILE A 248 0.01 -8.65 -2.59
C ILE A 248 0.11 -7.40 -1.72
N ASP A 249 -0.62 -6.34 -2.07
CA ASP A 249 -0.55 -5.04 -1.39
C ASP A 249 -1.06 -5.14 0.05
N LYS A 250 -2.15 -5.89 0.27
CA LYS A 250 -2.71 -6.07 1.61
C LYS A 250 -1.76 -6.86 2.52
N LEU A 251 -1.03 -7.85 1.99
CA LEU A 251 0.01 -8.56 2.76
C LEU A 251 1.22 -7.68 3.06
N ASN A 252 1.68 -6.88 2.08
CA ASN A 252 2.76 -5.92 2.29
C ASN A 252 2.41 -4.90 3.38
N HIS A 253 1.21 -4.30 3.33
CA HIS A 253 0.72 -3.41 4.39
C HIS A 253 0.62 -4.12 5.74
N THR A 254 0.10 -5.35 5.75
CA THR A 254 -0.07 -6.14 6.98
C THR A 254 1.27 -6.44 7.66
N LEU A 255 2.28 -6.86 6.90
CA LEU A 255 3.61 -7.17 7.42
C LEU A 255 4.37 -5.89 7.79
N GLY A 256 4.36 -4.89 6.91
CA GLY A 256 5.08 -3.62 7.07
C GLY A 256 4.36 -2.66 8.00
N GLU A 257 3.55 -1.78 7.45
CA GLU A 257 2.95 -0.64 8.17
C GLU A 257 2.12 -1.05 9.39
N PHE A 258 1.34 -2.14 9.30
CA PHE A 258 0.46 -2.56 10.40
C PHE A 258 1.22 -3.26 11.54
N SER A 259 2.18 -4.14 11.21
CA SER A 259 2.85 -5.02 12.16
C SER A 259 4.28 -4.59 12.53
N GLY A 260 4.87 -3.65 11.79
CA GLY A 260 6.17 -3.04 12.06
C GLY A 260 7.37 -3.86 11.59
N LEU A 261 7.20 -4.77 10.62
CA LEU A 261 8.34 -5.46 9.99
C LEU A 261 9.01 -4.54 8.96
N VAL A 262 10.30 -4.75 8.75
CA VAL A 262 11.12 -4.14 7.70
C VAL A 262 11.50 -5.18 6.65
N ASN A 263 12.13 -4.77 5.55
CA ASN A 263 12.49 -5.67 4.43
C ASN A 263 11.28 -6.47 3.91
N VAL A 264 10.11 -5.82 3.93
CA VAL A 264 8.83 -6.45 3.58
C VAL A 264 8.71 -6.56 2.08
N SER A 265 8.27 -7.73 1.62
CA SER A 265 8.01 -7.96 0.21
C SER A 265 7.04 -9.12 0.03
N SER A 266 6.08 -8.97 -0.89
CA SER A 266 5.14 -10.00 -1.31
C SER A 266 5.11 -10.08 -2.83
N ALA A 267 5.13 -11.29 -3.39
CA ALA A 267 5.05 -11.52 -4.84
C ALA A 267 4.70 -12.98 -5.13
N ARG A 268 4.18 -13.23 -6.34
CA ARG A 268 3.98 -14.57 -6.86
C ARG A 268 5.34 -15.22 -7.19
N GLU A 269 5.73 -16.27 -6.47
CA GLU A 269 7.06 -16.88 -6.61
C GLU A 269 7.11 -18.08 -7.56
N PHE A 270 6.03 -18.83 -7.66
CA PHE A 270 5.96 -19.99 -8.53
C PHE A 270 4.53 -20.42 -8.80
N ARG A 271 4.39 -21.29 -9.81
CA ARG A 271 3.14 -21.89 -10.21
C ARG A 271 3.35 -23.39 -10.41
N ALA A 272 2.33 -24.19 -10.13
CA ALA A 272 2.37 -25.63 -10.34
C ALA A 272 1.00 -26.12 -10.84
N ASN A 273 1.01 -27.23 -11.56
CA ASN A 273 -0.22 -27.93 -11.92
C ASN A 273 -0.62 -28.85 -10.78
N LEU A 274 -1.83 -28.66 -10.25
CA LEU A 274 -2.36 -29.46 -9.16
C LEU A 274 -3.64 -30.15 -9.58
N TRP A 275 -3.81 -31.41 -9.17
CA TRP A 275 -5.09 -32.10 -9.25
C TRP A 275 -5.95 -31.67 -8.07
N GLN A 276 -7.08 -31.01 -8.36
CA GLN A 276 -7.94 -30.39 -7.36
C GLN A 276 -9.42 -30.72 -7.61
N PRO A 277 -10.24 -30.88 -6.56
CA PRO A 277 -11.66 -31.10 -6.70
C PRO A 277 -12.39 -29.80 -7.10
N ASP A 278 -13.59 -29.95 -7.68
CA ASP A 278 -14.47 -28.84 -8.08
C ASP A 278 -14.63 -27.76 -6.98
N VAL A 279 -14.85 -28.18 -5.74
CA VAL A 279 -15.03 -27.29 -4.59
C VAL A 279 -13.82 -26.37 -4.36
N PHE A 280 -12.60 -26.88 -4.55
CA PHE A 280 -11.37 -26.09 -4.42
C PHE A 280 -11.28 -25.07 -5.56
N ILE A 281 -11.55 -25.50 -6.79
CA ILE A 281 -11.41 -24.67 -7.99
C ILE A 281 -12.35 -23.48 -7.93
N ARG A 282 -13.59 -23.70 -7.47
CA ARG A 282 -14.59 -22.63 -7.31
C ARG A 282 -14.22 -21.59 -6.27
N SER A 283 -13.38 -21.93 -5.30
CA SER A 283 -13.04 -21.06 -4.16
C SER A 283 -11.63 -20.46 -4.24
N HIS A 284 -10.69 -21.11 -4.92
CA HIS A 284 -9.27 -20.74 -4.89
C HIS A 284 -8.64 -20.47 -6.27
N SER A 285 -9.39 -20.68 -7.36
CA SER A 285 -8.88 -20.48 -8.73
C SER A 285 -9.47 -19.26 -9.41
N THR A 286 -8.80 -18.79 -10.46
CA THR A 286 -9.30 -17.70 -11.30
C THR A 286 -10.62 -18.09 -11.97
N ARG A 287 -11.43 -17.10 -12.30
CA ARG A 287 -12.67 -17.22 -13.07
C ARG A 287 -12.42 -17.93 -14.39
N ARG A 288 -11.28 -17.64 -15.03
CA ARG A 288 -10.81 -18.36 -16.22
C ARG A 288 -10.74 -19.87 -16.00
N MET A 289 -10.20 -20.34 -14.88
CA MET A 289 -10.13 -21.77 -14.56
C MET A 289 -11.52 -22.35 -14.26
N ILE A 290 -12.37 -21.61 -13.54
CA ILE A 290 -13.75 -22.01 -13.26
C ILE A 290 -14.53 -22.19 -14.57
N ASP A 291 -14.40 -21.26 -15.51
CA ASP A 291 -15.11 -21.33 -16.80
C ASP A 291 -14.59 -22.50 -17.65
N LYS A 292 -13.27 -22.73 -17.70
CA LYS A 292 -12.70 -23.93 -18.34
C LYS A 292 -13.24 -25.23 -17.75
N MET A 293 -13.36 -25.30 -16.42
CA MET A 293 -13.92 -26.47 -15.74
C MET A 293 -15.37 -26.70 -16.15
N ASN A 294 -16.20 -25.65 -16.10
CA ASN A 294 -17.62 -25.74 -16.46
C ASN A 294 -17.84 -26.09 -17.95
N ASN A 295 -16.93 -25.66 -18.83
CA ASN A 295 -16.95 -25.98 -20.25
C ASN A 295 -16.39 -27.37 -20.59
N GLY A 296 -15.88 -28.11 -19.60
CA GLY A 296 -15.24 -29.42 -19.82
C GLY A 296 -13.89 -29.34 -20.54
N GLU A 297 -13.20 -28.20 -20.45
CA GLU A 297 -11.91 -27.95 -21.09
C GLU A 297 -10.71 -28.39 -20.24
N LEU A 298 -10.93 -28.67 -18.96
CA LEU A 298 -9.88 -29.16 -18.06
C LEU A 298 -9.77 -30.68 -18.12
N GLU A 299 -8.52 -31.17 -18.11
CA GLU A 299 -8.27 -32.58 -17.88
C GLU A 299 -8.81 -32.98 -16.50
N SER A 300 -9.46 -34.14 -16.43
CA SER A 300 -10.07 -34.63 -15.20
C SER A 300 -9.79 -36.12 -15.00
N LYS A 301 -9.67 -36.51 -13.74
CA LYS A 301 -9.54 -37.91 -13.32
C LYS A 301 -10.18 -38.12 -11.95
N GLU A 302 -10.58 -39.35 -11.68
CA GLU A 302 -11.06 -39.73 -10.35
C GLU A 302 -9.88 -39.99 -9.41
N ILE A 303 -9.91 -39.39 -8.23
CA ILE A 303 -8.94 -39.62 -7.14
C ILE A 303 -9.75 -39.87 -5.87
N ASP A 304 -9.54 -41.01 -5.23
CA ASP A 304 -10.23 -41.42 -4.00
C ASP A 304 -11.77 -41.30 -4.05
N GLY A 305 -12.38 -41.62 -5.20
CA GLY A 305 -13.83 -41.55 -5.38
C GLY A 305 -14.38 -40.15 -5.68
N GLN A 306 -13.51 -39.15 -5.85
CA GLN A 306 -13.88 -37.77 -6.17
C GLN A 306 -13.29 -37.34 -7.51
N MET A 307 -14.09 -36.64 -8.32
CA MET A 307 -13.60 -36.06 -9.56
C MET A 307 -12.66 -34.88 -9.27
N ASN A 308 -11.45 -34.94 -9.83
CA ASN A 308 -10.43 -33.91 -9.72
C ASN A 308 -10.06 -33.42 -11.11
N TYR A 309 -9.72 -32.13 -11.21
CA TYR A 309 -9.32 -31.47 -12.44
C TYR A 309 -7.90 -30.95 -12.31
N LEU A 310 -7.18 -30.93 -13.41
CA LEU A 310 -5.84 -30.38 -13.46
C LEU A 310 -5.92 -28.85 -13.57
N VAL A 311 -5.42 -28.14 -12.56
CA VAL A 311 -5.48 -26.67 -12.51
C VAL A 311 -4.12 -26.03 -12.28
N GLU A 312 -3.89 -24.96 -13.02
CA GLU A 312 -2.74 -24.08 -12.81
C GLU A 312 -2.94 -23.31 -11.50
N THR A 313 -2.10 -23.57 -10.50
CA THR A 313 -2.19 -22.92 -9.18
C THR A 313 -0.98 -22.02 -8.98
N SER A 314 -1.22 -20.78 -8.57
CA SER A 314 -0.18 -19.79 -8.25
C SER A 314 0.01 -19.69 -6.74
N PHE A 315 1.25 -19.42 -6.31
CA PHE A 315 1.60 -19.25 -4.90
C PHE A 315 2.28 -17.92 -4.64
N ILE A 316 1.81 -17.22 -3.62
CA ILE A 316 2.41 -16.00 -3.11
C ILE A 316 3.41 -16.36 -2.01
N PHE A 317 4.57 -15.70 -2.02
CA PHE A 317 5.45 -15.60 -0.86
C PHE A 317 5.39 -14.17 -0.36
N ALA A 318 5.15 -14.02 0.93
CA ALA A 318 5.30 -12.76 1.64
C ALA A 318 6.33 -12.92 2.75
N ILE A 319 7.21 -11.94 2.88
CA ILE A 319 8.28 -11.94 3.88
C ILE A 319 8.33 -10.63 4.63
N GLY A 320 8.89 -10.66 5.84
CA GLY A 320 9.27 -9.48 6.59
C GLY A 320 10.23 -9.81 7.71
N GLN A 321 11.06 -8.85 8.11
CA GLN A 321 12.05 -8.99 9.17
C GLN A 321 11.71 -8.08 10.34
N LYS A 322 11.75 -8.61 11.57
CA LYS A 322 11.64 -7.75 12.76
C LYS A 322 12.90 -6.91 12.88
N PRO A 323 12.80 -5.58 13.10
CA PRO A 323 13.97 -4.75 13.33
C PRO A 323 14.88 -5.28 14.46
N GLU A 324 16.20 -5.15 14.32
CA GLU A 324 17.14 -5.54 15.38
C GLU A 324 17.05 -4.64 16.62
N SER A 325 17.35 -5.17 17.81
CA SER A 325 17.13 -4.51 19.12
C SER A 325 18.03 -3.30 19.40
N ASN A 326 18.93 -2.95 18.47
CA ASN A 326 19.57 -1.63 18.47
C ASN A 326 18.62 -0.52 17.97
N TYR A 327 17.39 -0.88 17.57
CA TYR A 327 16.24 0.02 17.56
C TYR A 327 15.61 0.11 18.96
N SER A 328 16.25 0.83 19.88
CA SER A 328 15.58 1.34 21.08
C SER A 328 15.86 2.84 21.20
N THR A 329 14.78 3.61 21.04
CA THR A 329 14.50 4.95 21.56
C THR A 329 15.47 5.41 22.66
N THR A 330 16.43 6.28 22.33
CA THR A 330 16.73 7.54 23.03
C THR A 330 17.74 8.35 22.23
N MET A 331 17.35 9.60 21.94
CA MET A 331 18.24 10.66 21.51
C MET A 331 19.40 10.82 22.50
N ALA A 332 20.65 10.72 22.01
CA ALA A 332 21.75 11.65 22.30
C ALA A 332 23.10 11.12 21.73
N SER A 333 23.64 11.87 20.76
CA SER A 333 25.05 12.19 20.43
C SER A 333 26.17 11.21 20.88
N THR A 334 27.11 10.74 20.03
CA THR A 334 28.09 11.56 19.27
C THR A 334 28.89 10.77 18.21
N SER A 335 29.14 11.45 17.07
CA SER A 335 30.27 11.43 16.12
C SER A 335 30.56 10.22 15.19
N THR A 336 30.14 10.39 13.91
CA THR A 336 30.83 10.13 12.61
C THR A 336 31.46 8.74 12.35
N SER A 337 31.20 8.00 11.26
CA SER A 337 30.92 8.39 9.86
C SER A 337 30.14 7.29 9.09
N ASP A 338 29.42 7.73 8.05
CA ASP A 338 28.52 7.02 7.10
C ASP A 338 27.10 6.73 7.62
N GLN A 339 26.23 7.74 7.45
CA GLN A 339 24.89 7.86 8.02
C GLN A 339 23.81 7.15 7.19
N GLN A 340 23.17 6.15 7.77
CA GLN A 340 21.88 5.61 7.33
C GLN A 340 20.77 6.39 8.05
N ILE A 341 19.95 7.11 7.29
CA ILE A 341 18.99 8.13 7.77
C ILE A 341 17.68 7.42 8.20
N SER A 342 17.20 7.68 9.42
CA SER A 342 15.91 7.12 9.91
C SER A 342 14.72 7.68 9.12
N THR A 343 13.52 7.09 9.16
CA THR A 343 12.33 7.62 8.45
C THR A 343 11.94 9.02 8.93
N ASP A 344 12.12 9.32 10.21
CA ASP A 344 11.91 10.66 10.77
C ASP A 344 13.00 11.62 10.28
N ASP A 345 14.24 11.15 10.15
CA ASP A 345 15.32 11.94 9.57
C ASP A 345 15.14 12.12 8.05
N ALA A 346 14.53 11.16 7.34
CA ALA A 346 14.26 11.22 5.91
C ALA A 346 13.12 12.18 5.60
N HIS A 347 12.05 12.18 6.41
CA HIS A 347 11.00 13.18 6.34
C HIS A 347 11.56 14.58 6.64
N LYS A 348 12.34 14.75 7.71
CA LYS A 348 13.01 16.03 8.01
C LYS A 348 13.96 16.46 6.90
N GLN A 349 14.71 15.52 6.34
CA GLN A 349 15.59 15.80 5.21
C GLN A 349 14.79 16.28 4.00
N ALA A 350 13.70 15.59 3.64
CA ALA A 350 12.81 16.01 2.56
C ALA A 350 12.21 17.40 2.79
N ILE A 351 11.83 17.72 4.03
CA ILE A 351 11.38 19.07 4.41
C ILE A 351 12.49 20.11 4.18
N GLU A 352 13.72 19.85 4.64
CA GLU A 352 14.86 20.75 4.46
C GLU A 352 15.27 20.89 2.98
N GLU A 353 15.21 19.81 2.23
CA GLU A 353 15.44 19.75 0.78
C GLU A 353 14.42 20.59 0.01
N ASN A 354 13.13 20.40 0.30
CA ASN A 354 12.06 21.22 -0.24
C ASN A 354 12.27 22.70 0.13
N LYS A 355 12.60 23.03 1.38
CA LYS A 355 12.89 24.42 1.80
C LYS A 355 14.08 25.03 1.06
N ARG A 356 15.09 24.24 0.69
CA ARG A 356 16.25 24.71 -0.08
C ARG A 356 15.92 24.94 -1.55
N ALA A 357 15.15 24.05 -2.17
CA ALA A 357 14.81 24.17 -3.58
C ALA A 357 13.75 25.26 -3.83
N PHE A 358 12.81 25.40 -2.90
CA PHE A 358 11.78 26.43 -2.93
C PHE A 358 12.24 27.69 -2.18
N ASP A 359 13.32 28.29 -2.66
CA ASP A 359 13.90 29.50 -2.09
C ASP A 359 13.25 30.80 -2.61
N GLU A 360 13.79 31.95 -2.23
CA GLU A 360 13.29 33.26 -2.67
C GLU A 360 13.45 33.50 -4.17
N ALA A 361 14.50 32.97 -4.80
CA ALA A 361 14.69 33.09 -6.24
C ALA A 361 13.63 32.29 -7.00
N PHE A 362 13.35 31.06 -6.53
CA PHE A 362 12.27 30.24 -7.06
C PHE A 362 10.92 30.94 -6.88
N ALA A 363 10.58 31.43 -5.69
CA ALA A 363 9.30 32.12 -5.43
C ALA A 363 9.08 33.34 -6.36
N LYS A 364 10.15 34.12 -6.64
CA LYS A 364 10.08 35.25 -7.58
C LYS A 364 9.82 34.82 -9.03
N LYS A 365 10.37 33.68 -9.46
CA LYS A 365 10.10 33.10 -10.78
C LYS A 365 8.70 32.48 -10.81
N TYR A 366 8.29 31.82 -9.73
CA TYR A 366 7.00 31.17 -9.56
C TYR A 366 5.84 32.14 -9.81
N GLU A 367 5.82 33.29 -9.13
CA GLU A 367 4.78 34.34 -9.27
C GLU A 367 4.65 34.90 -10.70
N LYS A 368 5.73 34.85 -11.49
CA LYS A 368 5.78 35.42 -12.84
C LYS A 368 5.49 34.41 -13.95
N ARG A 369 5.57 33.12 -13.65
CA ARG A 369 5.39 32.07 -14.66
C ARG A 369 3.94 32.05 -15.13
N GLU A 370 3.76 32.13 -16.43
CA GLU A 370 2.47 32.09 -17.10
C GLU A 370 1.73 30.77 -16.82
N SER A 371 2.45 29.64 -16.77
CA SER A 371 1.88 28.32 -16.48
C SER A 371 1.21 28.24 -15.10
N HIS A 372 1.77 28.86 -14.06
CA HIS A 372 1.15 28.88 -12.72
C HIS A 372 -0.11 29.75 -12.68
N ASN A 373 -0.12 30.87 -13.40
CA ASN A 373 -1.32 31.71 -13.52
C ASN A 373 -2.45 30.97 -14.25
N LEU A 374 -2.12 30.33 -15.38
CA LEU A 374 -3.05 29.49 -16.14
C LEU A 374 -3.63 28.37 -15.27
N LEU A 375 -2.77 27.58 -14.61
CA LEU A 375 -3.21 26.47 -13.77
C LEU A 375 -4.07 26.95 -12.61
N SER A 376 -3.77 28.11 -12.01
CA SER A 376 -4.59 28.70 -10.95
C SER A 376 -6.03 28.96 -11.41
N PHE A 377 -6.23 29.49 -12.63
CA PHE A 377 -7.57 29.68 -13.19
C PHE A 377 -8.29 28.36 -13.43
N LEU A 378 -7.59 27.38 -14.00
CA LEU A 378 -8.19 26.08 -14.30
C LEU A 378 -8.54 25.30 -13.03
N PHE A 379 -7.72 25.38 -11.98
CA PHE A 379 -7.99 24.74 -10.69
C PHE A 379 -9.23 25.33 -10.02
N VAL A 380 -9.29 26.66 -9.90
CA VAL A 380 -10.43 27.32 -9.29
C VAL A 380 -11.69 27.11 -10.11
N LYS A 381 -11.61 27.15 -11.45
CA LYS A 381 -12.74 26.81 -12.32
C LYS A 381 -13.29 25.42 -12.00
N HIS A 382 -12.44 24.40 -12.01
CA HIS A 382 -12.90 23.02 -11.82
C HIS A 382 -13.40 22.77 -10.40
N ILE A 383 -12.81 23.38 -9.37
CA ILE A 383 -13.34 23.31 -7.99
C ILE A 383 -14.72 23.97 -7.89
N LEU A 384 -14.88 25.19 -8.42
CA LEU A 384 -16.14 25.92 -8.34
C LEU A 384 -17.27 25.20 -9.08
N GLU A 385 -16.97 24.60 -10.23
CA GLU A 385 -17.95 23.90 -11.07
C GLU A 385 -18.19 22.44 -10.65
N PHE A 386 -17.44 21.92 -9.67
CA PHE A 386 -17.55 20.53 -9.24
C PHE A 386 -18.92 20.24 -8.60
N ASP A 387 -19.61 19.21 -9.10
CA ASP A 387 -20.90 18.77 -8.58
C ASP A 387 -20.71 17.66 -7.54
N LEU A 388 -20.99 17.97 -6.27
CA LEU A 388 -20.89 17.02 -5.15
C LEU A 388 -22.17 16.18 -4.94
N SER A 389 -23.05 16.10 -5.95
CA SER A 389 -24.20 15.19 -5.89
C SER A 389 -23.72 13.74 -5.78
N LEU A 390 -24.35 12.99 -4.86
CA LEU A 390 -24.04 11.58 -4.64
C LEU A 390 -24.95 10.66 -5.48
N PRO A 391 -24.41 9.60 -6.09
CA PRO A 391 -22.99 9.24 -6.15
C PRO A 391 -22.18 10.24 -7.00
N ILE A 392 -20.94 10.51 -6.58
CA ILE A 392 -20.04 11.46 -7.26
C ILE A 392 -19.86 11.05 -8.72
N LYS A 393 -20.12 11.99 -9.63
CA LYS A 393 -19.91 11.79 -11.06
C LYS A 393 -18.52 12.28 -11.46
N ARG A 394 -17.80 11.44 -12.20
CA ARG A 394 -16.48 11.76 -12.74
C ARG A 394 -16.52 11.78 -14.26
N LYS A 395 -15.67 12.60 -14.87
CA LYS A 395 -15.42 12.52 -16.30
C LYS A 395 -14.75 11.20 -16.60
N SER A 396 -15.24 10.50 -17.62
CA SER A 396 -14.51 9.39 -18.23
C SER A 396 -13.20 9.89 -18.87
N VAL A 397 -12.28 8.96 -19.17
CA VAL A 397 -11.06 9.27 -19.94
C VAL A 397 -11.44 10.01 -21.24
N LYS A 398 -12.45 9.54 -21.96
CA LYS A 398 -12.92 10.18 -23.19
C LYS A 398 -13.42 11.62 -22.99
N GLU A 399 -14.12 11.90 -21.89
CA GLU A 399 -14.64 13.24 -21.58
C GLU A 399 -13.55 14.22 -21.13
N SER A 400 -12.48 13.70 -20.51
CA SER A 400 -11.31 14.50 -20.09
C SER A 400 -10.21 14.56 -21.15
N GLU A 401 -10.35 13.84 -22.26
CA GLU A 401 -9.36 13.75 -23.34
C GLU A 401 -9.09 15.09 -24.07
N PRO A 402 -10.10 15.94 -24.35
CA PRO A 402 -9.86 17.19 -25.05
C PRO A 402 -8.90 18.12 -24.30
N ILE A 403 -7.92 18.66 -25.02
CA ILE A 403 -7.00 19.68 -24.52
C ILE A 403 -7.75 21.00 -24.35
N LEU A 404 -7.65 21.60 -23.16
CA LEU A 404 -8.23 22.90 -22.85
C LEU A 404 -7.31 24.03 -23.31
N GLY A 405 -7.90 24.97 -24.05
CA GLY A 405 -7.22 26.17 -24.53
C GLY A 405 -6.26 25.91 -25.69
N ASP A 406 -5.51 26.95 -26.06
CA ASP A 406 -4.54 26.92 -27.16
C ASP A 406 -3.18 27.40 -26.66
N GLY A 407 -2.19 26.51 -26.60
CA GLY A 407 -0.85 26.77 -26.07
C GLY A 407 -0.06 27.88 -26.80
N HIS A 408 -0.55 28.36 -27.95
CA HIS A 408 0.06 29.46 -28.69
C HIS A 408 -0.50 30.83 -28.31
N LEU A 409 -1.60 30.87 -27.56
CA LEU A 409 -2.19 32.10 -27.03
C LEU A 409 -1.66 32.39 -25.62
N PRO A 410 -1.59 33.66 -25.21
CA PRO A 410 -1.32 34.00 -23.81
C PRO A 410 -2.30 33.30 -22.87
N LEU A 411 -1.78 32.65 -21.83
CA LEU A 411 -2.53 31.86 -20.84
C LEU A 411 -3.47 30.85 -21.50
N ASN A 412 -3.08 30.27 -22.62
CA ASN A 412 -3.90 29.37 -23.43
C ASN A 412 -5.25 29.94 -23.90
N GLY A 413 -5.39 31.27 -23.94
CA GLY A 413 -6.65 31.96 -24.24
C GLY A 413 -7.56 32.16 -23.01
N PHE A 414 -7.11 31.77 -21.83
CA PHE A 414 -7.82 31.95 -20.57
C PHE A 414 -7.48 33.28 -19.91
N THR A 415 -8.52 33.90 -19.36
CA THR A 415 -8.48 35.07 -18.49
C THR A 415 -9.33 34.77 -17.27
N ARG A 416 -9.16 35.54 -16.20
CA ARG A 416 -10.02 35.39 -15.02
C ARG A 416 -11.50 35.51 -15.39
N GLU A 417 -11.84 36.48 -16.25
CA GLU A 417 -13.21 36.86 -16.60
C GLU A 417 -13.91 35.86 -17.51
N ASN A 418 -13.18 35.22 -18.44
CA ASN A 418 -13.78 34.24 -19.35
C ASN A 418 -13.74 32.80 -18.81
N THR A 419 -12.97 32.55 -17.74
CA THR A 419 -12.73 31.20 -17.21
C THR A 419 -13.55 30.93 -15.95
N LEU A 420 -13.58 31.87 -15.01
CA LEU A 420 -14.25 31.70 -13.74
C LEU A 420 -15.72 32.17 -13.83
N PRO A 421 -16.66 31.50 -13.14
CA PRO A 421 -18.06 31.90 -13.15
C PRO A 421 -18.27 33.29 -12.51
N ASP A 422 -19.29 34.03 -12.93
CA ASP A 422 -19.61 35.31 -12.28
C ASP A 422 -20.01 35.07 -10.80
N PRO A 423 -19.28 35.64 -9.81
CA PRO A 423 -19.58 35.43 -8.39
C PRO A 423 -21.02 35.76 -8.00
N SER A 424 -21.66 36.71 -8.68
CA SER A 424 -23.03 37.15 -8.37
C SER A 424 -24.11 36.14 -8.77
N THR A 425 -23.86 35.30 -9.79
CA THR A 425 -24.81 34.29 -10.30
C THR A 425 -24.31 32.86 -10.10
N TYR A 426 -23.10 32.70 -9.57
CA TYR A 426 -22.40 31.44 -9.42
C TYR A 426 -23.22 30.36 -8.68
N LEU A 427 -23.80 30.67 -7.52
CA LEU A 427 -24.56 29.69 -6.75
C LEU A 427 -25.92 29.33 -7.38
N GLU A 428 -26.45 30.17 -8.27
CA GLU A 428 -27.63 29.83 -9.07
C GLU A 428 -27.27 28.80 -10.15
N LYS A 429 -26.10 28.96 -10.78
CA LYS A 429 -25.62 28.08 -11.84
C LYS A 429 -25.00 26.77 -11.32
N TYR A 430 -24.33 26.81 -10.17
CA TYR A 430 -23.65 25.67 -9.54
C TYR A 430 -24.17 25.45 -8.11
N PRO A 431 -25.47 25.14 -7.93
CA PRO A 431 -26.10 25.01 -6.62
C PRO A 431 -25.61 23.81 -5.81
N LYS A 432 -24.74 22.97 -6.38
CA LYS A 432 -24.15 21.77 -5.75
C LYS A 432 -22.67 21.92 -5.42
N SER A 433 -22.06 23.07 -5.70
CA SER A 433 -20.68 23.31 -5.29
C SER A 433 -20.57 23.45 -3.77
N ILE A 434 -19.40 23.11 -3.25
CA ILE A 434 -19.09 23.30 -1.83
C ILE A 434 -18.81 24.76 -1.49
N ILE A 435 -18.19 25.51 -2.40
CA ILE A 435 -17.69 26.86 -2.14
C ILE A 435 -18.85 27.84 -1.98
N ARG A 436 -18.96 28.46 -0.81
CA ARG A 436 -20.05 29.38 -0.43
C ARG A 436 -19.56 30.39 0.62
N PRO A 437 -20.24 31.54 0.76
CA PRO A 437 -19.99 32.43 1.89
C PRO A 437 -20.18 31.76 3.26
N GLY A 438 -19.38 32.15 4.23
CA GLY A 438 -19.41 31.65 5.62
C GLY A 438 -18.59 30.40 5.90
N MET A 439 -17.78 29.96 4.94
CA MET A 439 -16.95 28.76 5.07
C MET A 439 -15.63 29.01 5.77
N LYS A 440 -15.12 27.95 6.40
CA LYS A 440 -13.75 27.78 6.88
C LYS A 440 -12.99 26.90 5.91
N LEU A 441 -12.02 27.47 5.23
CA LEU A 441 -11.24 26.84 4.19
C LEU A 441 -9.77 26.72 4.61
N LEU A 442 -9.15 25.58 4.32
CA LEU A 442 -7.70 25.39 4.42
C LEU A 442 -7.12 25.17 3.02
N ASP A 443 -6.18 26.03 2.64
CA ASP A 443 -5.24 25.81 1.54
C ASP A 443 -3.98 25.17 2.13
N PHE A 444 -3.80 23.87 1.90
CA PHE A 444 -2.66 23.11 2.40
C PHE A 444 -1.54 23.07 1.35
N ALA A 445 -0.30 23.28 1.81
CA ALA A 445 0.83 23.65 0.95
C ALA A 445 0.48 24.85 0.07
N CYS A 446 0.01 25.93 0.72
CA CYS A 446 -0.65 27.06 0.06
C CYS A 446 0.25 27.90 -0.86
N GLY A 447 1.56 27.69 -0.81
CA GLY A 447 2.53 28.48 -1.56
C GLY A 447 2.31 29.98 -1.36
N THR A 448 2.34 30.73 -2.44
CA THR A 448 2.18 32.20 -2.43
C THR A 448 0.72 32.66 -2.33
N GLY A 449 -0.24 31.74 -2.34
CA GLY A 449 -1.68 32.03 -2.27
C GLY A 449 -2.33 32.44 -3.59
N MET A 450 -1.71 32.18 -4.75
CA MET A 450 -2.26 32.48 -6.09
C MET A 450 -3.60 31.79 -6.37
N VAL A 451 -3.77 30.55 -5.92
CA VAL A 451 -5.04 29.83 -6.07
C VAL A 451 -6.05 30.37 -5.04
N THR A 452 -5.61 30.54 -3.80
CA THR A 452 -6.46 31.04 -2.70
C THR A 452 -7.11 32.39 -2.99
N GLU A 453 -6.39 33.36 -3.58
CA GLU A 453 -6.96 34.69 -3.84
C GLU A 453 -8.16 34.66 -4.81
N LEU A 454 -8.21 33.66 -5.69
CA LEU A 454 -9.29 33.50 -6.66
C LEU A 454 -10.59 33.00 -6.03
N PHE A 455 -10.54 32.38 -4.85
CA PHE A 455 -11.74 31.97 -4.10
C PHE A 455 -12.43 33.11 -3.36
N VAL A 456 -11.70 34.18 -3.01
CA VAL A 456 -12.21 35.28 -2.16
C VAL A 456 -13.56 35.86 -2.63
N PRO A 457 -13.79 36.12 -3.94
CA PRO A 457 -15.09 36.64 -4.41
C PRO A 457 -16.28 35.71 -4.12
N TYR A 458 -16.07 34.39 -4.13
CA TYR A 458 -17.13 33.39 -3.92
C TYR A 458 -17.40 33.12 -2.43
N LEU A 459 -16.49 33.56 -1.57
CA LEU A 459 -16.58 33.47 -0.12
C LEU A 459 -17.11 34.76 0.51
N THR A 460 -17.33 35.81 -0.29
CA THR A 460 -17.85 37.11 0.15
C THR A 460 -19.37 37.14 -0.05
N GLY A 461 -20.13 36.96 1.04
CA GLY A 461 -21.60 36.93 0.98
C GLY A 461 -22.28 38.30 1.10
N GLY A 462 -23.62 38.27 1.07
CA GLY A 462 -24.45 39.42 1.51
C GLY A 462 -24.27 39.71 3.00
N ASP A 463 -24.90 40.77 3.49
CA ASP A 463 -24.65 41.27 4.86
C ASP A 463 -25.12 40.32 5.97
N ASP A 464 -25.99 39.35 5.63
CA ASP A 464 -26.47 38.31 6.54
C ASP A 464 -25.57 37.05 6.58
N ALA A 465 -24.55 36.97 5.72
CA ALA A 465 -23.66 35.81 5.67
C ALA A 465 -22.60 35.85 6.78
N SER A 466 -22.35 34.71 7.40
CA SER A 466 -21.20 34.55 8.31
C SER A 466 -19.90 34.90 7.59
N LYS A 467 -18.94 35.44 8.35
CA LYS A 467 -17.58 35.70 7.85
C LYS A 467 -16.91 34.39 7.43
N SER A 468 -16.35 34.36 6.21
CA SER A 468 -15.51 33.25 5.76
C SER A 468 -14.10 33.34 6.35
N GLU A 469 -13.51 32.21 6.70
CA GLU A 469 -12.13 32.12 7.17
C GLU A 469 -11.30 31.26 6.22
N ILE A 470 -10.16 31.78 5.79
CA ILE A 470 -9.19 31.11 4.94
C ILE A 470 -7.90 30.98 5.75
N VAL A 471 -7.43 29.75 5.89
CA VAL A 471 -6.14 29.43 6.50
C VAL A 471 -5.23 28.86 5.41
N GLY A 472 -4.03 29.40 5.28
CA GLY A 472 -2.93 28.77 4.53
C GLY A 472 -2.00 28.02 5.47
N ILE A 473 -1.60 26.79 5.13
CA ILE A 473 -0.49 26.10 5.82
C ILE A 473 0.57 25.77 4.77
N ASP A 474 1.82 26.13 5.05
CA ASP A 474 2.97 25.78 4.22
C ASP A 474 4.20 25.59 5.11
N ILE A 475 5.25 24.95 4.59
CA ILE A 475 6.54 24.81 5.28
C ILE A 475 7.51 25.95 4.92
N GLY A 476 7.25 26.69 3.84
CA GLY A 476 8.12 27.71 3.28
C GLY A 476 7.79 29.13 3.77
N PRO A 477 8.56 29.73 4.69
CA PRO A 477 8.28 31.08 5.21
C PRO A 477 8.27 32.17 4.12
N THR A 478 9.08 32.01 3.07
CA THR A 478 9.11 32.94 1.92
C THR A 478 7.79 32.95 1.17
N PHE A 479 7.20 31.78 0.92
CA PHE A 479 5.91 31.63 0.27
C PHE A 479 4.80 32.22 1.14
N LEU A 480 4.84 31.93 2.44
CA LEU A 480 3.90 32.48 3.42
C LEU A 480 3.96 34.02 3.50
N SER A 481 5.10 34.65 3.22
CA SER A 481 5.20 36.12 3.11
C SER A 481 4.35 36.66 1.96
N TYR A 482 4.42 36.04 0.77
CA TYR A 482 3.56 36.44 -0.36
C TYR A 482 2.09 36.16 -0.09
N PHE A 483 1.78 35.02 0.53
CA PHE A 483 0.42 34.68 0.95
C PHE A 483 -0.13 35.75 1.90
N ASN A 484 0.64 36.14 2.93
CA ASN A 484 0.22 37.15 3.90
C ASN A 484 0.12 38.56 3.30
N GLN A 485 0.92 38.90 2.29
CA GLN A 485 0.74 40.15 1.54
C GLN A 485 -0.60 40.18 0.78
N ARG A 486 -1.04 39.04 0.23
CA ARG A 486 -2.38 38.90 -0.36
C ARG A 486 -3.46 38.95 0.71
N ALA A 487 -3.26 38.23 1.81
CA ALA A 487 -4.17 38.23 2.95
C ALA A 487 -4.43 39.65 3.49
N ALA A 488 -3.40 40.49 3.58
CA ALA A 488 -3.52 41.87 4.03
C ALA A 488 -4.34 42.75 3.07
N LYS A 489 -4.36 42.43 1.76
CA LYS A 489 -5.13 43.16 0.74
C LYS A 489 -6.57 42.67 0.63
N LEU A 490 -6.78 41.36 0.82
CA LEU A 490 -8.04 40.68 0.52
C LEU A 490 -8.92 40.46 1.75
N SER A 491 -8.33 40.44 2.96
CA SER A 491 -9.10 40.33 4.20
C SER A 491 -9.93 41.60 4.42
N ASN A 492 -11.18 41.40 4.81
CA ASN A 492 -12.14 42.44 5.13
C ASN A 492 -13.09 41.96 6.25
N ASP A 493 -14.24 42.62 6.39
CA ASP A 493 -15.30 42.25 7.32
C ASP A 493 -15.97 40.91 6.98
N LYS A 494 -16.00 40.53 5.70
CA LYS A 494 -16.67 39.33 5.17
C LYS A 494 -15.75 38.13 4.99
N VAL A 495 -14.45 38.34 4.82
CA VAL A 495 -13.43 37.28 4.66
C VAL A 495 -12.21 37.59 5.50
N SER A 496 -11.67 36.63 6.24
CA SER A 496 -10.34 36.71 6.86
C SER A 496 -9.42 35.67 6.28
N MET A 497 -8.19 36.07 5.97
CA MET A 497 -7.14 35.20 5.45
C MET A 497 -5.90 35.33 6.34
N LYS A 498 -5.25 34.21 6.66
CA LYS A 498 -3.99 34.16 7.43
C LYS A 498 -3.26 32.86 7.11
N SER A 499 -1.98 32.78 7.43
CA SER A 499 -1.23 31.53 7.24
C SER A 499 -0.40 31.13 8.45
N TYR A 500 0.04 29.86 8.45
CA TYR A 500 0.90 29.28 9.47
C TYR A 500 2.02 28.46 8.83
N GLU A 501 3.22 28.56 9.41
CA GLU A 501 4.36 27.71 9.04
C GLU A 501 4.30 26.41 9.85
N TYR A 502 3.85 25.32 9.24
CA TYR A 502 3.82 24.01 9.89
C TYR A 502 4.19 22.88 8.93
N ASP A 503 5.00 21.96 9.44
CA ASP A 503 4.90 20.56 9.06
C ASP A 503 3.80 19.90 9.92
N VAL A 504 2.70 19.49 9.29
CA VAL A 504 1.52 19.01 10.03
C VAL A 504 1.74 17.69 10.76
N ILE A 505 2.79 16.94 10.42
CA ILE A 505 3.16 15.70 11.12
C ILE A 505 4.37 15.87 12.04
N ASP A 506 4.93 17.08 12.17
CA ASP A 506 5.99 17.35 13.13
C ASP A 506 5.46 17.16 14.56
N PRO A 507 6.06 16.25 15.37
CA PRO A 507 5.61 15.97 16.73
C PRO A 507 5.62 17.19 17.65
N THR A 508 6.44 18.20 17.37
CA THR A 508 6.62 19.39 18.23
C THR A 508 5.44 20.36 18.16
N VAL A 509 4.68 20.37 17.06
CA VAL A 509 3.55 21.29 16.84
C VAL A 509 2.18 20.64 17.03
N GLN A 510 2.12 19.32 17.32
CA GLN A 510 0.85 18.57 17.39
C GLN A 510 -0.15 19.15 18.39
N THR A 511 0.33 19.68 19.52
CA THR A 511 -0.55 20.32 20.52
C THR A 511 -1.20 21.58 19.95
N GLU A 512 -0.45 22.40 19.22
CA GLU A 512 -0.97 23.62 18.61
C GLU A 512 -1.96 23.30 17.48
N LEU A 513 -1.69 22.27 16.68
CA LEU A 513 -2.55 21.85 15.57
C LEU A 513 -3.93 21.36 16.01
N THR A 514 -4.13 21.00 17.29
CA THR A 514 -5.45 20.62 17.82
C THR A 514 -6.52 21.71 17.62
N LYS A 515 -6.11 22.98 17.49
CA LYS A 515 -7.01 24.10 17.16
C LYS A 515 -7.74 23.94 15.82
N PHE A 516 -7.21 23.10 14.94
CA PHE A 516 -7.78 22.81 13.62
C PHE A 516 -8.62 21.53 13.58
N ASN A 517 -8.65 20.72 14.65
CA ASN A 517 -9.42 19.48 14.65
C ASN A 517 -10.92 19.78 14.49
N ASN A 518 -11.57 19.11 13.52
CA ASN A 518 -12.97 19.34 13.17
C ASN A 518 -13.34 20.80 12.85
N TYR A 519 -12.42 21.55 12.25
CA TYR A 519 -12.57 22.98 12.04
C TYR A 519 -12.99 23.36 10.62
N PHE A 520 -12.40 22.74 9.59
CA PHE A 520 -12.56 23.20 8.21
C PHE A 520 -13.74 22.54 7.50
N ASP A 521 -14.49 23.34 6.75
CA ASP A 521 -15.53 22.89 5.84
C ASP A 521 -14.93 22.28 4.56
N PHE A 522 -13.80 22.84 4.13
CA PHE A 522 -13.10 22.45 2.91
C PHE A 522 -11.59 22.55 3.08
N ILE A 523 -10.87 21.50 2.68
CA ILE A 523 -9.41 21.50 2.56
C ILE A 523 -9.07 21.26 1.10
N PHE A 524 -8.16 22.03 0.54
CA PHE A 524 -7.60 21.72 -0.77
C PHE A 524 -6.08 21.84 -0.80
N SER A 525 -5.47 21.16 -1.78
CA SER A 525 -4.03 21.16 -2.03
C SER A 525 -3.80 21.10 -3.54
N THR A 526 -2.97 21.99 -4.09
CA THR A 526 -2.70 22.05 -5.54
C THR A 526 -1.22 21.93 -5.85
N ILE A 527 -0.84 21.02 -6.75
CA ILE A 527 0.54 20.83 -7.26
C ILE A 527 1.56 20.71 -6.11
N SER A 528 1.29 19.84 -5.16
CA SER A 528 2.15 19.72 -3.98
C SER A 528 2.26 18.30 -3.45
N TYR A 529 1.26 17.44 -3.68
CA TYR A 529 1.20 16.11 -3.10
C TYR A 529 2.35 15.21 -3.58
N HIS A 530 2.76 15.36 -4.83
CA HIS A 530 3.92 14.64 -5.38
C HIS A 530 5.28 15.04 -4.73
N HIS A 531 5.34 16.16 -3.99
CA HIS A 531 6.52 16.60 -3.25
C HIS A 531 6.55 16.15 -1.78
N ILE A 532 5.47 15.53 -1.29
CA ILE A 532 5.33 15.19 0.14
C ILE A 532 5.83 13.77 0.38
N HIS A 533 6.88 13.62 1.21
CA HIS A 533 7.43 12.32 1.60
C HIS A 533 6.36 11.38 2.17
N ASN A 534 5.73 11.78 3.28
CA ASN A 534 4.72 11.00 4.01
C ASN A 534 3.30 11.47 3.71
N TYR A 535 2.94 11.58 2.42
CA TYR A 535 1.64 12.13 2.00
C TYR A 535 0.45 11.38 2.61
N GLN A 536 0.60 10.09 2.94
CA GLN A 536 -0.42 9.30 3.62
C GLN A 536 -0.69 9.80 5.05
N GLN A 537 0.35 9.98 5.87
CA GLN A 537 0.22 10.49 7.24
C GLN A 537 -0.23 11.95 7.26
N VAL A 538 0.26 12.75 6.31
CA VAL A 538 -0.22 14.12 6.09
C VAL A 538 -1.72 14.11 5.76
N THR A 539 -2.17 13.25 4.85
CA THR A 539 -3.60 13.16 4.48
C THR A 539 -4.46 12.72 5.65
N LYS A 540 -4.00 11.74 6.43
CA LYS A 540 -4.67 11.33 7.68
C LYS A 540 -4.79 12.50 8.64
N LYS A 541 -3.74 13.29 8.81
CA LYS A 541 -3.75 14.48 9.66
C LYS A 541 -4.73 15.54 9.15
N LEU A 542 -4.77 15.79 7.85
CA LEU A 542 -5.71 16.74 7.24
C LEU A 542 -7.17 16.28 7.41
N ALA A 543 -7.45 14.97 7.35
CA ALA A 543 -8.78 14.44 7.64
C ALA A 543 -9.22 14.69 9.10
N GLU A 544 -8.30 14.75 10.07
CA GLU A 544 -8.61 15.18 11.44
C GLU A 544 -9.09 16.63 11.48
N PHE A 545 -8.55 17.49 10.60
CA PHE A 545 -8.87 18.91 10.56
C PHE A 545 -10.23 19.23 9.91
N LEU A 546 -10.72 18.36 9.02
CA LEU A 546 -12.07 18.49 8.46
C LEU A 546 -13.11 18.37 9.57
N ARG A 547 -14.14 19.21 9.55
CA ARG A 547 -15.36 18.97 10.32
C ARG A 547 -16.13 17.77 9.75
N PRO A 548 -17.03 17.13 10.52
CA PRO A 548 -17.96 16.16 9.97
C PRO A 548 -18.73 16.71 8.76
N GLY A 549 -18.78 15.97 7.67
CA GLY A 549 -19.37 16.39 6.39
C GLY A 549 -18.49 17.31 5.53
N GLY A 550 -17.33 17.76 6.01
CA GLY A 550 -16.37 18.57 5.24
C GLY A 550 -15.66 17.76 4.15
N TRP A 551 -15.14 18.45 3.13
CA TRP A 551 -14.51 17.81 1.97
C TRP A 551 -13.03 18.17 1.81
N MET A 552 -12.26 17.22 1.31
CA MET A 552 -10.85 17.38 0.95
C MET A 552 -10.65 17.13 -0.53
N PHE A 553 -9.93 18.05 -1.20
CA PHE A 553 -9.60 18.00 -2.62
C PHE A 553 -8.08 18.05 -2.81
N ILE A 554 -7.53 17.11 -3.57
CA ILE A 554 -6.13 17.08 -3.99
C ILE A 554 -6.10 17.20 -5.49
N ILE A 555 -5.34 18.16 -6.00
CA ILE A 555 -5.21 18.43 -7.44
C ILE A 555 -3.73 18.42 -7.79
N ASP A 556 -3.35 17.58 -8.73
CA ASP A 556 -1.94 17.44 -9.06
C ASP A 556 -1.68 17.05 -10.52
N PHE A 557 -0.42 17.13 -10.93
CA PHE A 557 0.04 16.57 -12.19
C PHE A 557 -0.17 15.06 -12.22
N TYR A 558 -0.72 14.59 -13.33
CA TYR A 558 -1.03 13.19 -13.54
C TYR A 558 -0.27 12.65 -14.73
N ASN A 559 0.81 11.92 -14.44
CA ASN A 559 1.52 11.16 -15.44
C ASN A 559 0.84 9.79 -15.57
N GLU A 560 0.07 9.58 -16.64
CA GLU A 560 -0.75 8.37 -16.81
C GLU A 560 0.07 7.08 -16.88
N ASP A 561 1.36 7.15 -17.23
CA ASP A 561 2.24 5.97 -17.22
C ASP A 561 2.35 5.34 -15.84
N VAL A 562 2.09 6.09 -14.76
CA VAL A 562 2.12 5.53 -13.39
C VAL A 562 1.08 4.44 -13.18
N GLU A 563 0.02 4.39 -13.98
CA GLU A 563 -0.96 3.31 -13.88
C GLU A 563 -0.45 2.01 -14.51
N GLU A 564 0.58 2.06 -15.36
CA GLU A 564 1.12 0.90 -16.09
C GLU A 564 2.39 0.30 -15.45
N VAL A 565 3.03 1.01 -14.53
CA VAL A 565 4.24 0.54 -13.83
C VAL A 565 3.97 0.15 -12.38
N ASP A 566 4.56 -0.97 -11.94
CA ASP A 566 4.58 -1.37 -10.52
C ASP A 566 5.40 -0.34 -9.68
N ASP A 567 5.07 -0.19 -8.40
CA ASP A 567 5.64 0.83 -7.50
C ASP A 567 7.19 0.73 -7.41
N SER A 568 7.74 -0.46 -7.70
CA SER A 568 9.18 -0.75 -7.74
C SER A 568 9.93 -0.17 -8.95
N TYR A 569 9.25 0.17 -10.04
CA TYR A 569 9.88 0.62 -11.30
C TYR A 569 10.12 2.15 -11.33
N ILE A 570 9.41 2.91 -10.49
CA ILE A 570 9.44 4.38 -10.47
C ILE A 570 10.72 4.90 -9.80
N SER A 571 11.32 4.15 -8.87
CA SER A 571 12.52 4.57 -8.11
C SER A 571 13.84 4.43 -8.88
N GLU A 572 13.91 3.61 -9.93
CA GLU A 572 15.18 3.29 -10.60
C GLU A 572 15.45 4.10 -11.89
N ASN A 573 14.43 4.73 -12.49
CA ASN A 573 14.53 5.30 -13.86
C ASN A 573 14.16 6.79 -14.01
N ARG A 574 13.91 7.53 -12.93
CA ARG A 574 13.93 9.00 -12.99
C ARG A 574 15.13 9.49 -12.20
N ASP A 575 16.12 10.04 -12.92
CA ASP A 575 17.23 10.75 -12.31
C ASP A 575 16.66 11.72 -11.27
N VAL A 576 17.11 11.56 -10.03
CA VAL A 576 16.84 12.47 -8.92
C VAL A 576 17.44 13.82 -9.30
N ALA A 577 16.68 14.61 -10.05
CA ALA A 577 17.04 15.97 -10.40
C ALA A 577 17.01 16.79 -9.10
N HIS A 578 18.21 17.05 -8.58
CA HIS A 578 18.52 18.04 -7.56
C HIS A 578 17.62 18.05 -6.30
N GLY A 579 17.74 17.02 -5.45
CA GLY A 579 17.48 17.16 -4.01
C GLY A 579 16.12 17.72 -3.62
N VAL A 580 15.07 17.38 -4.38
CA VAL A 580 13.65 17.57 -4.04
C VAL A 580 12.99 16.23 -4.27
N GLN A 581 12.29 15.72 -3.26
CA GLN A 581 11.58 14.46 -3.42
C GLN A 581 10.45 14.61 -4.45
N HIS A 582 10.51 13.83 -5.51
CA HIS A 582 9.45 13.69 -6.51
C HIS A 582 8.97 12.25 -6.49
N MET A 583 7.79 12.02 -5.92
CA MET A 583 7.10 10.74 -6.04
C MET A 583 6.65 10.64 -7.49
N GLY A 584 7.25 9.76 -8.31
CA GLY A 584 7.13 9.74 -9.77
C GLY A 584 5.73 9.53 -10.39
N GLY A 585 4.67 9.73 -9.61
CA GLY A 585 3.31 10.13 -9.99
C GLY A 585 2.29 9.60 -8.98
N LEU A 586 1.14 10.26 -8.88
CA LEU A 586 0.06 9.88 -7.96
C LEU A 586 -0.93 8.94 -8.67
N LYS A 587 -0.89 7.65 -8.34
CA LYS A 587 -1.86 6.67 -8.89
C LYS A 587 -3.26 6.89 -8.35
N ILE A 588 -4.27 6.66 -9.19
CA ILE A 588 -5.69 6.78 -8.82
C ILE A 588 -6.01 5.90 -7.60
N ASP A 589 -5.62 4.64 -7.62
CA ASP A 589 -5.97 3.69 -6.55
C ASP A 589 -5.22 3.99 -5.25
N LYS A 590 -3.95 4.44 -5.32
CA LYS A 590 -3.20 4.83 -4.13
C LYS A 590 -3.78 6.09 -3.48
N LEU A 591 -4.24 7.06 -4.28
CA LEU A 591 -4.94 8.24 -3.78
C LEU A 591 -6.28 7.87 -3.13
N ASN A 592 -7.06 6.99 -3.78
CA ASN A 592 -8.32 6.49 -3.22
C ASN A 592 -8.10 5.73 -1.91
N HIS A 593 -7.12 4.83 -1.87
CA HIS A 593 -6.73 4.10 -0.65
C HIS A 593 -6.29 5.07 0.46
N THR A 594 -5.48 6.07 0.12
CA THR A 594 -5.00 7.06 1.09
C THR A 594 -6.14 7.88 1.68
N LEU A 595 -7.08 8.34 0.86
CA LEU A 595 -8.23 9.13 1.31
C LEU A 595 -9.26 8.27 2.06
N GLY A 596 -9.59 7.09 1.55
CA GLY A 596 -10.59 6.19 2.11
C GLY A 596 -10.08 5.38 3.27
N ASP A 597 -9.22 4.40 2.98
CA ASP A 597 -8.83 3.37 3.93
C ASP A 597 -7.91 3.91 5.03
N LEU A 598 -6.98 4.80 4.70
CA LEU A 598 -6.00 5.35 5.66
C LEU A 598 -6.54 6.57 6.43
N ALA A 599 -7.17 7.51 5.73
CA ALA A 599 -7.66 8.76 6.31
C ALA A 599 -9.12 8.70 6.78
N GLY A 600 -9.85 7.62 6.47
CA GLY A 600 -11.22 7.38 6.94
C GLY A 600 -12.27 8.27 6.28
N LEU A 601 -11.98 8.84 5.11
CA LEU A 601 -12.95 9.61 4.34
C LEU A 601 -13.90 8.68 3.57
N ILE A 602 -15.10 9.17 3.29
CA ILE A 602 -16.14 8.52 2.50
C ILE A 602 -16.39 9.31 1.21
N ASN A 603 -17.19 8.77 0.29
CA ASN A 603 -17.45 9.36 -1.03
C ASN A 603 -16.14 9.66 -1.79
N VAL A 604 -15.15 8.78 -1.61
CA VAL A 604 -13.81 8.92 -2.15
C VAL A 604 -13.82 8.66 -3.65
N SER A 605 -13.12 9.50 -4.41
CA SER A 605 -12.97 9.33 -5.85
C SER A 605 -11.76 10.08 -6.39
N SER A 606 -10.98 9.42 -7.24
CA SER A 606 -9.86 10.01 -7.98
C SER A 606 -10.01 9.76 -9.49
N ALA A 607 -9.76 10.77 -10.33
CA ALA A 607 -9.79 10.65 -11.78
C ALA A 607 -9.11 11.86 -12.45
N ARG A 608 -8.69 11.68 -13.70
CA ARG A 608 -8.25 12.77 -14.58
C ARG A 608 -9.44 13.68 -14.92
N GLU A 609 -9.34 14.96 -14.56
CA GLU A 609 -10.44 15.92 -14.80
C GLU A 609 -10.25 16.76 -16.05
N PHE A 610 -9.02 17.10 -16.40
CA PHE A 610 -8.76 17.84 -17.63
C PHE A 610 -7.32 17.66 -18.09
N ARG A 611 -7.10 18.08 -19.33
CA ARG A 611 -5.79 18.20 -19.95
C ARG A 611 -5.63 19.63 -20.48
N THR A 612 -4.42 20.14 -20.47
CA THR A 612 -4.07 21.44 -21.05
C THR A 612 -2.67 21.35 -21.63
N THR A 613 -2.27 22.32 -22.44
CA THR A 613 -0.87 22.47 -22.82
C THR A 613 -0.13 23.42 -21.88
N LEU A 614 1.16 23.16 -21.69
CA LEU A 614 2.05 24.03 -20.91
C LEU A 614 3.39 24.16 -21.63
N TRP A 615 3.99 25.34 -21.54
CA TRP A 615 5.40 25.54 -21.87
C TRP A 615 6.24 25.21 -20.64
N GLN A 616 7.07 24.17 -20.72
CA GLN A 616 7.83 23.68 -19.57
C GLN A 616 9.29 23.38 -19.93
N PRO A 617 10.23 23.58 -19.00
CA PRO A 617 11.63 23.25 -19.23
C PRO A 617 11.84 21.74 -19.26
N ARG A 618 12.96 21.32 -19.83
CA ARG A 618 13.35 19.91 -19.94
C ARG A 618 13.24 19.16 -18.61
N GLU A 619 13.74 19.75 -17.53
CA GLU A 619 13.74 19.14 -16.19
C GLU A 619 12.31 18.83 -15.70
N PHE A 620 11.36 19.72 -15.93
CA PHE A 620 9.96 19.46 -15.59
C PHE A 620 9.42 18.26 -16.36
N ILE A 621 9.68 18.21 -17.66
CA ILE A 621 9.17 17.17 -18.58
C ILE A 621 9.70 15.79 -18.18
N MET A 622 11.00 15.70 -17.83
CA MET A 622 11.61 14.45 -17.36
C MET A 622 10.93 13.89 -16.11
N ASN A 623 10.43 14.77 -15.24
CA ASN A 623 9.91 14.38 -13.93
C ASN A 623 8.39 14.23 -13.86
N HIS A 624 7.63 14.91 -14.73
CA HIS A 624 6.17 15.02 -14.62
C HIS A 624 5.40 14.52 -15.85
N SER A 625 6.08 14.24 -16.97
CA SER A 625 5.42 13.85 -18.21
C SER A 625 5.59 12.36 -18.52
N THR A 626 4.73 11.84 -19.40
CA THR A 626 4.81 10.47 -19.90
C THR A 626 6.13 10.23 -20.64
N GLN A 627 6.59 8.98 -20.62
CA GLN A 627 7.74 8.50 -21.36
C GLN A 627 7.64 8.83 -22.85
N ALA A 628 6.44 8.71 -23.43
CA ALA A 628 6.19 9.10 -24.82
C ALA A 628 6.45 10.61 -25.06
N THR A 629 6.15 11.47 -24.08
CA THR A 629 6.44 12.91 -24.17
C THR A 629 7.94 13.18 -24.03
N VAL A 630 8.62 12.48 -23.13
CA VAL A 630 10.08 12.55 -22.96
C VAL A 630 10.81 12.12 -24.24
N GLU A 631 10.35 11.05 -24.88
CA GLU A 631 10.91 10.54 -26.14
C GLU A 631 10.73 11.55 -27.28
N LYS A 632 9.55 12.15 -27.44
CA LYS A 632 9.31 13.24 -28.40
C LYS A 632 10.23 14.44 -28.14
N MET A 633 10.41 14.83 -26.87
CA MET A 633 11.33 15.92 -26.52
C MET A 633 12.77 15.60 -26.95
N ASN A 634 13.24 14.37 -26.67
CA ASN A 634 14.59 13.92 -26.99
C ASN A 634 14.82 13.75 -28.49
N ALA A 635 13.79 13.36 -29.25
CA ALA A 635 13.81 13.27 -30.70
C ALA A 635 13.79 14.65 -31.39
N GLY A 636 13.46 15.72 -30.65
CA GLY A 636 13.29 17.06 -31.22
C GLY A 636 11.94 17.28 -31.87
N ASP A 637 10.94 16.46 -31.55
CA ASP A 637 9.60 16.48 -32.14
C ASP A 637 8.66 17.48 -31.45
N LEU A 638 9.04 17.99 -30.26
CA LEU A 638 8.27 19.01 -29.55
C LEU A 638 8.66 20.41 -30.00
N GLU A 639 7.66 21.28 -30.17
CA GLU A 639 7.89 22.71 -30.33
C GLU A 639 8.60 23.27 -29.10
N SER A 640 9.58 24.14 -29.32
CA SER A 640 10.33 24.78 -28.23
C SER A 640 10.46 26.29 -28.46
N LYS A 641 10.49 27.03 -27.36
CA LYS A 641 10.76 28.48 -27.35
C LYS A 641 11.59 28.86 -26.12
N GLU A 642 12.33 29.96 -26.23
CA GLU A 642 13.04 30.51 -25.09
C GLU A 642 12.10 31.35 -24.23
N VAL A 643 12.07 31.08 -22.92
CA VAL A 643 11.32 31.85 -21.92
C VAL A 643 12.28 32.16 -20.78
N ASP A 644 12.49 33.45 -20.50
CA ASP A 644 13.38 33.92 -19.43
C ASP A 644 14.79 33.28 -19.45
N GLY A 645 15.37 33.09 -20.64
CA GLY A 645 16.71 32.51 -20.83
C GLY A 645 16.77 30.98 -20.71
N GLU A 646 15.62 30.31 -20.65
CA GLU A 646 15.51 28.85 -20.55
C GLU A 646 14.68 28.29 -21.73
N VAL A 647 15.15 27.20 -22.33
CA VAL A 647 14.41 26.51 -23.40
C VAL A 647 13.24 25.76 -22.77
N ASN A 648 12.03 26.11 -23.20
CA ASN A 648 10.79 25.48 -22.80
C ASN A 648 10.16 24.77 -23.99
N TYR A 649 9.54 23.62 -23.76
CA TYR A 649 8.84 22.83 -24.78
C TYR A 649 7.34 22.85 -24.52
N LEU A 650 6.56 22.87 -25.61
CA LEU A 650 5.11 22.75 -25.52
C LEU A 650 4.73 21.29 -25.29
N ILE A 651 4.13 21.00 -24.15
CA ILE A 651 3.68 19.66 -23.77
C ILE A 651 2.19 19.65 -23.46
N GLU A 652 1.54 18.51 -23.69
CA GLU A 652 0.24 18.22 -23.12
C GLU A 652 0.43 17.70 -21.68
N THR A 653 -0.43 18.11 -20.76
CA THR A 653 -0.35 17.75 -19.35
C THR A 653 -1.74 17.39 -18.83
N SER A 654 -1.81 16.24 -18.15
CA SER A 654 -3.02 15.73 -17.51
C SER A 654 -3.04 16.12 -16.03
N LEU A 655 -4.23 16.45 -15.50
CA LEU A 655 -4.43 16.82 -14.10
C LEU A 655 -5.41 15.86 -13.43
N ILE A 656 -5.00 15.30 -12.29
CA ILE A 656 -5.82 14.41 -11.46
C ILE A 656 -6.48 15.20 -10.34
N TYR A 657 -7.74 14.86 -10.04
CA TYR A 657 -8.47 15.34 -8.88
C TYR A 657 -8.83 14.14 -8.02
N ALA A 658 -8.38 14.15 -6.78
CA ALA A 658 -8.78 13.20 -5.75
C ALA A 658 -9.60 13.91 -4.69
N ILE A 659 -10.75 13.34 -4.34
CA ILE A 659 -11.67 13.92 -3.36
C ILE A 659 -12.07 12.91 -2.30
N GLY A 660 -12.41 13.41 -1.11
CA GLY A 660 -13.01 12.61 -0.04
C GLY A 660 -13.78 13.50 0.94
N GLN A 661 -14.80 12.93 1.58
CA GLN A 661 -15.64 13.62 2.56
C GLN A 661 -15.47 13.00 3.94
N LYS A 662 -15.33 13.83 4.97
CA LYS A 662 -15.36 13.32 6.34
C LYS A 662 -16.77 12.82 6.69
N PRO A 663 -16.94 11.61 7.25
CA PRO A 663 -18.24 11.11 7.67
C PRO A 663 -18.97 12.09 8.59
N GLU A 664 -20.29 12.20 8.42
CA GLU A 664 -21.13 12.85 9.42
C GLU A 664 -21.14 12.02 10.72
N VAL A 665 -21.09 12.70 11.87
CA VAL A 665 -21.26 12.03 13.15
C VAL A 665 -22.75 11.70 13.30
N LYS A 666 -23.09 10.41 13.33
CA LYS A 666 -24.44 9.92 13.60
C LYS A 666 -24.87 10.20 15.04
#